data_AF-A0A8C3IDB2-F1
#
_entry.id   AF-A0A8C3IDB2-F1
#
_cell.length_a   1.000
_cell.length_b   1.000
_cell.length_c   1.000
_cell.angle_alpha   90.00
_cell.angle_beta   90.00
_cell.angle_gamma   90.00
#
_symmetry.space_group_name_H-M   'P 1'
#
loop_
_entity.id
_entity.type
_entity.pdbx_description
1 polymer ?
#
loop_
_entity_poly.entity_id
_entity_poly.type
_entity_poly.pdbx_seq_one_letter_code
_entity_poly.pdbx_strand_id
1 'polypeptide(L)'
;MDWPRNRQLILCSFPLSLPSAVCKSDSVADIVFIVDEGVSKPKAEDIKKFLQDTVSFLDVRKDCTKIGLVTYSSESHVLSLLSEETNKTAILQKIQDFSPREGKANTGAAINATRQRVFSGSRRAQGIEQIAILITHRPSEDNVRKAARGLRRAGVTVFTIGTENADYTQLTQIASYPQQQYVTKLTAFSDLPKKARTLQKKLLNQIQDKLYVQSERKELLKAGCVDTEEADIYVLIDGSTSIDAASFGDIKNFLKEVIKMFNIGPNKVRFGAVQFSNETRLEFEIDEYSKTNDLEMAFDNIRQIYGDTYIGKALTFMQPLFKKAREQRAGRVPCYLIVLTDGVSHDSVKEPAERLRNEKVNIYAIGVKGANEAQLHEIAGSKSRTFFVQEFDFLKNIKNEIVQKICSGEEMTADIMFLVDSSGSIGPDNFLKMKNFMRELVNKSDISANRVQVGVVQFSGKQHEEFQLDRYSSKSDIFSAIDNMFLIGENTLTGSALTFVSDYFKPPKGARPAVKKFLILITDGEAQDEVKSPATALRDQGVIIYSVGVFNANKPQLEEISGKPELVFYVEEFDILKHIEDEIIFGICRPHEECKRIERLDVVFVIDGSGSISREEYQTMQDFMIDLVKKSDVAPDRVQFGAVKYSKEPETFFYLNQYPTKSKIVEAIQNDSTIGYSTYTAKAVGYSEALFAQEHGGRKSKGVPQILIVITDGDSRDAEQLNDTAKRLRDKGIIIYAVGIKGAKPDELLAMAGSEDKYYYVDTFEGLKNTSVAISEKICDDSKPECEIQVDLVFLIDGSNTIYQDDFTTMKNFLKDIIDQIDYDDNVQIGIAQYSDRYKREFSLGAYQNKSELKSQIQNIKQMTGTSTLIGAALRKVKEFFAPARSRRVTRNVQPVLLVVTDGDSHDDVAEPAEDLRREGVHIYAIGVGKIDHLQLTQIAGVPERKYTVNDFNELKIIKKRLVGDLCKRDVPTTCFVDIVMGFEISSQKRDDSLFHGQYQLKAYLPDILKALTSLSSLSCNVGTKTQSSVAVYLNNTVTPVSSKFQFDSEKIWISLREILIDKPSRLNVNFLESLWKTFPSKADDQNRRKVLLVFSDGLDEDVEELEQKSEELRKKGLDALMTVVLEGASKFDELQFIEFGKGFDYMTQLTIGMSNIAKALSKYVTNVAERTCCAVFCKCIGEEGGIGPRGNEGNEVRMFL
;
A
#
# COMPACT_ATOMS: atom_id res chain seq x y z
N MET A 1 61.99 22.80 50.12
CA MET A 1 61.55 21.39 50.27
C MET A 1 60.32 21.30 49.41
N ASP A 2 60.49 21.02 48.12
CA ASP A 2 59.41 21.27 47.17
C ASP A 2 59.38 20.15 46.13
N TRP A 3 58.29 19.38 46.18
CA TRP A 3 57.83 18.53 45.08
C TRP A 3 56.58 19.23 44.53
N PRO A 4 56.54 19.55 43.22
CA PRO A 4 55.82 18.64 42.31
C PRO A 4 56.31 18.61 40.85
N ARG A 5 56.05 17.49 40.16
CA ARG A 5 55.45 17.33 38.80
C ARG A 5 55.99 16.07 38.10
N ASN A 6 55.09 15.14 37.77
CA ASN A 6 54.95 14.59 36.41
C ASN A 6 53.69 13.73 36.29
N ARG A 7 52.78 14.15 35.40
CA ARG A 7 51.75 13.30 34.79
C ARG A 7 52.36 12.72 33.51
N GLN A 8 52.35 11.41 33.35
CA GLN A 8 52.63 10.74 32.08
C GLN A 8 51.41 9.91 31.66
N LEU A 9 51.06 10.05 30.39
CA LEU A 9 49.95 9.39 29.71
C LEU A 9 50.09 7.87 29.74
N ILE A 10 49.00 7.17 30.03
CA ILE A 10 48.82 5.77 29.62
C ILE A 10 47.87 5.80 28.42
N LEU A 11 48.42 5.54 27.25
CA LEU A 11 47.69 5.26 26.01
C LEU A 11 47.03 3.89 26.14
N CYS A 12 45.71 3.85 26.33
CA CYS A 12 44.92 2.66 26.02
C CYS A 12 44.68 2.62 24.51
N SER A 13 45.50 1.83 23.81
CA SER A 13 45.23 1.39 22.45
C SER A 13 43.99 0.51 22.44
N PHE A 14 42.88 1.02 21.91
CA PHE A 14 41.74 0.19 21.50
C PHE A 14 42.21 -0.77 20.40
N PRO A 15 41.86 -2.07 20.44
CA PRO A 15 42.05 -2.92 19.28
C PRO A 15 41.13 -2.39 18.18
N LEU A 16 41.73 -1.90 17.09
CA LEU A 16 41.04 -1.73 15.81
C LEU A 16 40.43 -3.08 15.45
N SER A 17 39.10 -3.18 15.55
CA SER A 17 38.36 -4.28 14.96
C SER A 17 38.67 -4.28 13.47
N LEU A 18 39.30 -5.37 13.01
CA LEU A 18 39.40 -5.65 11.58
C LEU A 18 37.99 -5.55 10.97
N PRO A 19 37.82 -4.91 9.80
CA PRO A 19 36.51 -4.86 9.15
C PRO A 19 36.00 -6.29 8.98
N SER A 20 34.81 -6.57 9.53
CA SER A 20 34.12 -7.83 9.32
C SER A 20 34.03 -8.05 7.81
N ALA A 21 34.52 -9.19 7.31
CA ALA A 21 34.41 -9.51 5.89
C ALA A 21 32.96 -9.32 5.43
N VAL A 22 32.74 -8.53 4.39
CA VAL A 22 31.40 -8.17 3.89
C VAL A 22 30.63 -9.45 3.55
N CYS A 23 29.35 -9.53 3.95
CA CYS A 23 28.49 -10.65 3.56
C CYS A 23 28.29 -10.64 2.05
N LYS A 24 28.05 -11.80 1.43
CA LYS A 24 27.38 -11.78 0.13
C LYS A 24 25.94 -11.33 0.36
N SER A 25 25.69 -10.02 0.28
CA SER A 25 24.42 -9.34 0.61
C SER A 25 23.21 -10.06 0.00
N ASP A 26 23.35 -10.53 -1.23
CA ASP A 26 22.33 -11.27 -1.98
C ASP A 26 21.91 -12.62 -1.36
N SER A 27 22.58 -13.11 -0.32
CA SER A 27 22.34 -14.44 0.29
C SER A 27 21.97 -14.41 1.78
N VAL A 28 21.78 -13.22 2.36
CA VAL A 28 21.49 -13.07 3.79
C VAL A 28 20.05 -13.48 4.09
N ALA A 29 19.91 -14.57 4.84
CA ALA A 29 18.63 -15.10 5.30
C ALA A 29 18.80 -15.90 6.60
N ASP A 30 17.68 -16.14 7.28
CA ASP A 30 17.58 -17.14 8.35
C ASP A 30 16.91 -18.39 7.79
N ILE A 31 17.68 -19.46 7.62
CA ILE A 31 17.23 -20.69 6.96
C ILE A 31 17.13 -21.81 7.99
N VAL A 32 16.02 -22.53 8.03
CA VAL A 32 15.82 -23.68 8.91
C VAL A 32 15.49 -24.93 8.11
N PHE A 33 16.32 -25.96 8.25
CA PHE A 33 16.03 -27.28 7.69
C PHE A 33 15.19 -28.09 8.68
N ILE A 34 14.08 -28.65 8.21
CA ILE A 34 13.21 -29.57 8.95
C ILE A 34 13.29 -30.92 8.25
N VAL A 35 13.85 -31.93 8.92
CA VAL A 35 14.29 -33.17 8.26
C VAL A 35 13.64 -34.39 8.91
N ASP A 36 12.90 -35.18 8.13
CA ASP A 36 12.44 -36.50 8.56
C ASP A 36 13.63 -37.47 8.61
N GLU A 37 14.01 -37.89 9.80
CA GLU A 37 15.15 -38.79 10.01
C GLU A 37 14.74 -40.27 10.07
N GLY A 38 13.45 -40.58 9.88
CA GLY A 38 12.90 -41.95 9.90
C GLY A 38 13.22 -42.77 8.66
N VAL A 39 14.49 -42.75 8.23
CA VAL A 39 15.00 -43.36 7.00
C VAL A 39 16.06 -44.43 7.29
N SER A 40 16.42 -45.24 6.30
CA SER A 40 17.56 -46.15 6.42
C SER A 40 18.90 -45.40 6.38
N LYS A 41 19.99 -46.01 6.89
CA LYS A 41 21.32 -45.38 6.89
C LYS A 41 21.78 -44.88 5.51
N PRO A 42 21.67 -45.64 4.40
CA PRO A 42 22.06 -45.14 3.07
C PRO A 42 21.28 -43.90 2.64
N LYS A 43 19.97 -43.88 2.88
CA LYS A 43 19.09 -42.73 2.55
C LYS A 43 19.41 -41.51 3.42
N ALA A 44 19.82 -41.72 4.66
CA ALA A 44 20.28 -40.66 5.54
C ALA A 44 21.55 -39.99 5.00
N GLU A 45 22.48 -40.76 4.42
CA GLU A 45 23.69 -40.21 3.80
C GLU A 45 23.36 -39.35 2.56
N ASP A 46 22.33 -39.70 1.78
CA ASP A 46 21.85 -38.84 0.69
C ASP A 46 21.29 -37.50 1.21
N ILE A 47 20.53 -37.51 2.30
CA ILE A 47 20.05 -36.28 2.97
C ILE A 47 21.24 -35.46 3.49
N LYS A 48 22.19 -36.09 4.19
CA LYS A 48 23.37 -35.41 4.74
C LYS A 48 24.16 -34.74 3.64
N LYS A 49 24.43 -35.45 2.54
CA LYS A 49 25.13 -34.92 1.38
C LYS A 49 24.39 -33.72 0.78
N PHE A 50 23.07 -33.81 0.60
CA PHE A 50 22.26 -32.70 0.12
C PHE A 50 22.33 -31.47 1.05
N LEU A 51 22.22 -31.66 2.36
CA LEU A 51 22.32 -30.58 3.34
C LEU A 51 23.74 -29.98 3.33
N GLN A 52 24.78 -30.81 3.28
CA GLN A 52 26.18 -30.37 3.19
C GLN A 52 26.43 -29.55 1.92
N ASP A 53 25.99 -30.03 0.76
CA ASP A 53 26.15 -29.33 -0.52
C ASP A 53 25.43 -27.97 -0.48
N THR A 54 24.22 -27.92 0.10
CA THR A 54 23.44 -26.68 0.24
C THR A 54 24.10 -25.70 1.21
N VAL A 55 24.48 -26.14 2.41
CA VAL A 55 25.14 -25.30 3.44
C VAL A 55 26.53 -24.84 2.98
N SER A 56 27.25 -25.67 2.23
CA SER A 56 28.58 -25.34 1.71
C SER A 56 28.55 -24.18 0.71
N PHE A 57 27.43 -23.94 0.04
CA PHE A 57 27.28 -22.77 -0.82
C PHE A 57 26.99 -21.47 -0.05
N LEU A 58 26.29 -21.57 1.08
CA LEU A 58 25.83 -20.41 1.84
C LEU A 58 26.95 -19.73 2.63
N ASP A 59 26.83 -18.41 2.79
CA ASP A 59 27.75 -17.58 3.56
C ASP A 59 27.33 -17.58 5.04
N VAL A 60 27.60 -18.68 5.73
CA VAL A 60 27.10 -18.94 7.09
C VAL A 60 27.98 -18.29 8.15
N ARG A 61 27.52 -17.15 8.69
CA ARG A 61 28.19 -16.31 9.71
C ARG A 61 27.16 -15.57 10.56
N LYS A 62 27.59 -14.97 11.66
CA LYS A 62 26.71 -14.26 12.63
C LYS A 62 25.81 -13.21 11.96
N ASP A 63 26.39 -12.41 11.08
CA ASP A 63 25.71 -11.29 10.44
C ASP A 63 25.25 -11.60 9.00
N CYS A 64 25.61 -12.78 8.47
CA CYS A 64 25.26 -13.24 7.12
C CYS A 64 24.14 -14.28 7.18
N THR A 65 24.24 -15.45 6.54
CA THR A 65 23.20 -16.50 6.64
C THR A 65 23.27 -17.22 7.99
N LYS A 66 22.13 -17.38 8.68
CA LYS A 66 22.02 -18.22 9.89
C LYS A 66 21.27 -19.50 9.57
N ILE A 67 21.68 -20.62 10.18
CA ILE A 67 21.09 -21.93 9.90
C ILE A 67 20.56 -22.60 11.17
N GLY A 68 19.26 -22.85 11.18
CA GLY A 68 18.62 -23.77 12.12
C GLY A 68 18.52 -25.17 11.53
N LEU A 69 18.57 -26.18 12.39
CA LEU A 69 18.41 -27.58 11.99
C LEU A 69 17.50 -28.28 12.99
N VAL A 70 16.41 -28.82 12.49
CA VAL A 70 15.42 -29.60 13.24
C VAL A 70 15.28 -30.95 12.56
N THR A 71 15.54 -32.03 13.29
CA THR A 71 15.25 -33.39 12.83
C THR A 71 14.02 -33.92 13.55
N TYR A 72 13.29 -34.84 12.92
CA TYR A 72 12.12 -35.44 13.56
C TYR A 72 11.85 -36.87 13.13
N SER A 73 11.21 -37.59 14.06
CA SER A 73 10.47 -38.82 13.84
C SER A 73 9.17 -38.72 14.67
N SER A 74 9.00 -39.55 15.70
CA SER A 74 7.89 -39.40 16.66
C SER A 74 8.00 -38.09 17.45
N GLU A 75 9.22 -37.61 17.70
CA GLU A 75 9.50 -36.36 18.41
C GLU A 75 10.41 -35.45 17.57
N SER A 76 10.35 -34.14 17.82
CA SER A 76 11.18 -33.13 17.17
C SER A 76 12.42 -32.79 17.99
N HIS A 77 13.60 -32.82 17.38
CA HIS A 77 14.88 -32.47 17.99
C HIS A 77 15.49 -31.24 17.31
N VAL A 78 15.71 -30.18 18.09
CA VAL A 78 16.40 -28.97 17.62
C VAL A 78 17.89 -29.18 17.80
N LEU A 79 18.62 -29.34 16.69
CA LEU A 79 20.08 -29.53 16.68
C LEU A 79 20.84 -28.20 16.60
N SER A 80 20.26 -27.20 15.91
CA SER A 80 20.84 -25.87 15.76
C SER A 80 19.77 -24.78 15.90
N LEU A 81 20.05 -23.75 16.71
CA LEU A 81 19.23 -22.55 16.89
C LEU A 81 19.82 -21.38 16.12
N LEU A 82 18.96 -20.54 15.53
CA LEU A 82 19.38 -19.31 14.83
C LEU A 82 20.09 -18.31 15.77
N SER A 83 19.75 -18.32 17.06
CA SER A 83 20.29 -17.39 18.05
C SER A 83 21.67 -17.79 18.59
N GLU A 84 22.06 -19.06 18.49
CA GLU A 84 23.23 -19.60 19.19
C GLU A 84 24.38 -19.96 18.23
N GLU A 85 24.06 -20.52 17.06
CA GLU A 85 25.04 -21.21 16.23
C GLU A 85 25.26 -20.50 14.90
N THR A 86 26.41 -19.82 14.80
CA THR A 86 26.74 -18.97 13.66
C THR A 86 27.97 -19.45 12.88
N ASN A 87 28.53 -20.61 13.24
CA ASN A 87 29.73 -21.16 12.62
C ASN A 87 29.38 -22.27 11.62
N LYS A 88 29.76 -22.06 10.35
CA LYS A 88 29.55 -23.01 9.26
C LYS A 88 30.06 -24.42 9.55
N THR A 89 31.27 -24.54 10.11
CA THR A 89 31.88 -25.84 10.41
C THR A 89 31.12 -26.58 11.50
N ALA A 90 30.62 -25.86 12.52
CA ALA A 90 29.80 -26.45 13.57
C ALA A 90 28.46 -26.98 13.03
N ILE A 91 27.83 -26.25 12.10
CA ILE A 91 26.60 -26.69 11.44
C ILE A 91 26.86 -27.92 10.56
N LEU A 92 27.93 -27.92 9.76
CA LEU A 92 28.31 -29.08 8.94
C LEU A 92 28.61 -30.32 9.79
N GLN A 93 29.24 -30.14 10.96
CA GLN A 93 29.48 -31.22 11.91
C GLN A 93 28.17 -31.78 12.47
N LYS A 94 27.22 -30.93 12.88
CA LYS A 94 25.88 -31.36 13.33
C LYS A 94 25.10 -32.11 12.25
N ILE A 95 25.24 -31.70 10.98
CA ILE A 95 24.66 -32.43 9.84
C ILE A 95 25.29 -33.83 9.72
N GLN A 96 26.60 -33.95 9.91
CA GLN A 96 27.28 -35.24 9.84
C GLN A 96 26.87 -36.18 10.99
N ASP A 97 26.67 -35.62 12.19
CA ASP A 97 26.51 -36.36 13.44
C ASP A 97 25.09 -36.89 13.68
N PHE A 98 24.05 -36.33 13.03
CA PHE A 98 22.70 -36.84 13.25
C PHE A 98 22.54 -38.26 12.67
N SER A 99 21.79 -39.09 13.40
CA SER A 99 21.60 -40.51 13.08
C SER A 99 20.10 -40.81 12.90
N PRO A 100 19.73 -41.70 11.97
CA PRO A 100 18.33 -42.05 11.76
C PRO A 100 17.69 -42.67 12.99
N ARG A 101 16.40 -42.40 13.18
CA ARG A 101 15.61 -42.94 14.30
C ARG A 101 14.27 -43.45 13.80
N GLU A 102 13.91 -44.64 14.24
CA GLU A 102 12.59 -45.20 13.95
C GLU A 102 11.52 -44.43 14.72
N GLY A 103 10.34 -44.31 14.11
CA GLY A 103 9.21 -43.61 14.72
C GLY A 103 8.19 -43.16 13.69
N LYS A 104 7.13 -42.55 14.21
CA LYS A 104 6.03 -41.95 13.45
C LYS A 104 6.50 -40.71 12.69
N ALA A 105 5.77 -40.27 11.67
CA ALA A 105 6.09 -39.05 10.94
C ALA A 105 5.31 -37.84 11.48
N ASN A 106 5.70 -37.29 12.64
CA ASN A 106 5.00 -36.16 13.26
C ASN A 106 5.47 -34.80 12.71
N THR A 107 5.27 -34.58 11.42
CA THR A 107 5.69 -33.37 10.68
C THR A 107 5.03 -32.10 11.24
N GLY A 108 3.75 -32.15 11.63
CA GLY A 108 3.04 -31.00 12.19
C GLY A 108 3.65 -30.52 13.50
N ALA A 109 4.00 -31.44 14.40
CA ALA A 109 4.71 -31.16 15.64
C ALA A 109 6.09 -30.54 15.37
N ALA A 110 6.84 -31.08 14.40
CA ALA A 110 8.14 -30.55 14.01
C ALA A 110 8.06 -29.11 13.46
N ILE A 111 7.06 -28.81 12.65
CA ILE A 111 6.79 -27.45 12.14
C ILE A 111 6.47 -26.49 13.30
N ASN A 112 5.63 -26.92 14.26
CA ASN A 112 5.30 -26.10 15.43
C ASN A 112 6.52 -25.84 16.32
N ALA A 113 7.33 -26.86 16.60
CA ALA A 113 8.56 -26.72 17.36
C ALA A 113 9.52 -25.75 16.67
N THR A 114 9.65 -25.85 15.34
CA THR A 114 10.46 -24.94 14.53
C THR A 114 9.99 -23.49 14.69
N ARG A 115 8.68 -23.24 14.55
CA ARG A 115 8.11 -21.90 14.72
C ARG A 115 8.36 -21.32 16.12
N GLN A 116 8.12 -22.10 17.17
CA GLN A 116 8.12 -21.60 18.55
C GLN A 116 9.51 -21.49 19.16
N ARG A 117 10.42 -22.42 18.81
CA ARG A 117 11.73 -22.54 19.45
C ARG A 117 12.88 -22.03 18.59
N VAL A 118 12.77 -22.08 17.25
CA VAL A 118 13.86 -21.72 16.34
C VAL A 118 13.65 -20.32 15.78
N PHE A 119 12.51 -20.05 15.14
CA PHE A 119 12.22 -18.75 14.53
C PHE A 119 11.93 -17.62 15.53
N SER A 120 11.72 -17.94 16.81
CA SER A 120 11.62 -16.93 17.88
C SER A 120 12.93 -16.15 18.09
N GLY A 121 14.08 -16.74 17.74
CA GLY A 121 15.39 -16.08 17.75
C GLY A 121 15.85 -15.53 16.39
N SER A 122 14.93 -15.32 15.46
CA SER A 122 15.23 -14.83 14.11
C SER A 122 15.45 -13.32 14.02
N ARG A 123 16.03 -12.87 12.90
CA ARG A 123 16.27 -11.47 12.53
C ARG A 123 15.12 -10.87 11.71
N ARG A 124 13.90 -11.37 11.85
CA ARG A 124 12.72 -10.86 11.11
C ARG A 124 12.50 -9.35 11.32
N ALA A 125 12.71 -8.84 12.54
CA ALA A 125 12.55 -7.42 12.87
C ALA A 125 13.58 -6.49 12.19
N GLN A 126 14.65 -7.08 11.64
CA GLN A 126 15.69 -6.42 10.86
C GLN A 126 15.41 -6.50 9.35
N GLY A 127 14.22 -6.98 8.95
CA GLY A 127 13.85 -7.15 7.55
C GLY A 127 14.46 -8.39 6.87
N ILE A 128 15.15 -9.26 7.62
CA ILE A 128 15.81 -10.46 7.07
C ILE A 128 14.79 -11.54 6.72
N GLU A 129 14.94 -12.15 5.54
CA GLU A 129 14.04 -13.19 5.06
C GLU A 129 14.14 -14.48 5.88
N GLN A 130 12.97 -15.06 6.18
CA GLN A 130 12.83 -16.24 7.03
C GLN A 130 12.41 -17.43 6.18
N ILE A 131 13.23 -18.47 6.10
CA ILE A 131 13.02 -19.61 5.19
C ILE A 131 13.02 -20.93 5.95
N ALA A 132 12.00 -21.76 5.75
CA ALA A 132 11.98 -23.14 6.20
C ALA A 132 12.06 -24.09 5.00
N ILE A 133 12.85 -25.16 5.12
CA ILE A 133 13.02 -26.19 4.08
C ILE A 133 12.69 -27.54 4.70
N LEU A 134 11.52 -28.08 4.36
CA LEU A 134 11.06 -29.38 4.83
C LEU A 134 11.51 -30.48 3.87
N ILE A 135 12.14 -31.53 4.39
CA ILE A 135 12.49 -32.75 3.65
C ILE A 135 11.74 -33.92 4.29
N THR A 136 10.89 -34.59 3.51
CA THR A 136 10.12 -35.75 3.97
C THR A 136 9.96 -36.78 2.85
N HIS A 137 9.72 -38.04 3.22
CA HIS A 137 9.62 -39.17 2.29
C HIS A 137 8.37 -40.03 2.47
N ARG A 138 7.51 -39.65 3.43
CA ARG A 138 6.34 -40.41 3.85
C ARG A 138 5.23 -39.47 4.32
N PRO A 139 3.96 -39.91 4.33
CA PRO A 139 2.86 -39.13 4.86
C PRO A 139 3.02 -38.86 6.35
N SER A 140 2.61 -37.68 6.80
CA SER A 140 2.60 -37.30 8.20
C SER A 140 1.43 -37.95 8.94
N GLU A 141 1.66 -38.37 10.19
CA GLU A 141 0.66 -38.96 11.09
C GLU A 141 -0.11 -37.94 11.92
N ASP A 142 0.28 -36.65 11.89
CA ASP A 142 -0.38 -35.57 12.61
C ASP A 142 -0.82 -34.43 11.68
N ASN A 143 -1.51 -33.42 12.25
CA ASN A 143 -2.11 -32.35 11.45
C ASN A 143 -1.06 -31.31 11.02
N VAL A 144 -0.57 -31.45 9.78
CA VAL A 144 0.38 -30.50 9.18
C VAL A 144 -0.24 -29.15 8.83
N ARG A 145 -1.53 -29.12 8.47
CA ARG A 145 -2.21 -27.95 7.94
C ARG A 145 -2.21 -26.77 8.93
N LYS A 146 -2.63 -27.03 10.18
CA LYS A 146 -2.68 -25.98 11.22
C LYS A 146 -1.28 -25.49 11.58
N ALA A 147 -0.30 -26.39 11.63
CA ALA A 147 1.09 -26.06 11.93
C ALA A 147 1.71 -25.18 10.83
N ALA A 148 1.56 -25.59 9.57
CA ALA A 148 2.11 -24.87 8.42
C ALA A 148 1.49 -23.48 8.23
N ARG A 149 0.17 -23.36 8.35
CA ARG A 149 -0.51 -22.04 8.36
C ARG A 149 0.04 -21.14 9.46
N GLY A 150 0.27 -21.71 10.65
CA GLY A 150 0.89 -21.01 11.77
C GLY A 150 2.31 -20.52 11.48
N LEU A 151 3.10 -21.30 10.75
CA LEU A 151 4.47 -20.94 10.35
C LEU A 151 4.47 -19.85 9.27
N ARG A 152 3.64 -19.97 8.23
CA ARG A 152 3.53 -18.96 7.15
C ARG A 152 2.96 -17.64 7.62
N ARG A 153 1.98 -17.65 8.54
CA ARG A 153 1.48 -16.42 9.20
C ARG A 153 2.53 -15.75 10.07
N ALA A 154 3.54 -16.49 10.54
CA ALA A 154 4.71 -15.92 11.21
C ALA A 154 5.72 -15.29 10.22
N GLY A 155 5.38 -15.20 8.93
CA GLY A 155 6.21 -14.55 7.91
C GLY A 155 7.33 -15.43 7.35
N VAL A 156 7.24 -16.75 7.53
CA VAL A 156 8.24 -17.71 7.05
C VAL A 156 7.83 -18.25 5.68
N THR A 157 8.75 -18.15 4.72
CA THR A 157 8.65 -18.78 3.39
C THR A 157 9.05 -20.26 3.52
N VAL A 158 8.23 -21.17 2.99
CA VAL A 158 8.37 -22.62 3.22
C VAL A 158 8.57 -23.34 1.90
N PHE A 159 9.74 -23.96 1.73
CA PHE A 159 10.04 -24.93 0.66
C PHE A 159 9.81 -26.34 1.17
N THR A 160 9.30 -27.22 0.31
CA THR A 160 9.10 -28.64 0.65
C THR A 160 9.71 -29.53 -0.41
N ILE A 161 10.46 -30.55 0.02
CA ILE A 161 11.06 -31.56 -0.82
C ILE A 161 10.53 -32.92 -0.39
N GLY A 162 9.74 -33.53 -1.27
CA GLY A 162 9.17 -34.85 -1.09
C GLY A 162 9.93 -35.89 -1.88
N THR A 163 10.32 -37.01 -1.25
CA THR A 163 10.89 -38.17 -1.95
C THR A 163 9.98 -39.40 -1.83
N GLU A 164 10.11 -40.36 -2.75
CA GLU A 164 9.42 -41.66 -2.69
C GLU A 164 7.91 -41.55 -2.41
N ASN A 165 7.47 -41.91 -1.19
CA ASN A 165 6.08 -42.03 -0.77
C ASN A 165 5.54 -40.76 -0.07
N ALA A 166 6.25 -39.63 -0.17
CA ALA A 166 5.78 -38.37 0.41
C ALA A 166 4.40 -37.98 -0.16
N ASP A 167 3.47 -37.61 0.73
CA ASP A 167 2.13 -37.19 0.34
C ASP A 167 2.17 -35.80 -0.29
N TYR A 168 1.93 -35.73 -1.60
CA TYR A 168 1.99 -34.48 -2.35
C TYR A 168 0.98 -33.43 -1.87
N THR A 169 -0.20 -33.87 -1.41
CA THR A 169 -1.24 -32.96 -0.88
C THR A 169 -0.77 -32.31 0.42
N GLN A 170 -0.07 -33.06 1.27
CA GLN A 170 0.52 -32.51 2.49
C GLN A 170 1.67 -31.55 2.18
N LEU A 171 2.51 -31.85 1.17
CA LEU A 171 3.57 -30.93 0.74
C LEU A 171 3.01 -29.59 0.26
N THR A 172 1.97 -29.61 -0.58
CA THR A 172 1.34 -28.39 -1.09
C THR A 172 0.61 -27.60 0.02
N GLN A 173 0.08 -28.28 1.04
CA GLN A 173 -0.48 -27.63 2.23
C GLN A 173 0.58 -26.97 3.11
N ILE A 174 1.82 -27.45 3.08
CA ILE A 174 2.92 -26.95 3.91
C ILE A 174 3.67 -25.81 3.22
N ALA A 175 3.98 -25.99 1.93
CA ALA A 175 4.76 -25.05 1.13
C ALA A 175 4.12 -23.65 1.04
N SER A 176 4.91 -22.66 0.64
CA SER A 176 4.41 -21.34 0.26
C SER A 176 3.76 -21.35 -1.12
N TYR A 177 3.05 -20.27 -1.44
CA TYR A 177 2.32 -20.10 -2.69
C TYR A 177 3.10 -19.19 -3.66
N PRO A 178 3.11 -19.47 -4.98
CA PRO A 178 2.44 -20.59 -5.66
C PRO A 178 3.23 -21.91 -5.55
N GLN A 179 2.51 -23.04 -5.47
CA GLN A 179 3.08 -24.35 -5.12
C GLN A 179 4.20 -24.81 -6.08
N GLN A 180 4.12 -24.42 -7.35
CA GLN A 180 5.08 -24.79 -8.39
C GLN A 180 6.49 -24.26 -8.10
N GLN A 181 6.61 -23.15 -7.36
CA GLN A 181 7.90 -22.58 -6.97
C GLN A 181 8.48 -23.28 -5.73
N TYR A 182 7.63 -23.63 -4.76
CA TYR A 182 8.08 -24.05 -3.43
C TYR A 182 8.01 -25.56 -3.17
N VAL A 183 7.35 -26.35 -4.03
CA VAL A 183 7.25 -27.82 -3.90
C VAL A 183 8.19 -28.50 -4.89
N THR A 184 9.06 -29.38 -4.41
CA THR A 184 9.92 -30.25 -5.22
C THR A 184 9.58 -31.70 -4.95
N LYS A 185 9.22 -32.46 -5.99
CA LYS A 185 8.96 -33.89 -5.91
C LYS A 185 10.08 -34.68 -6.56
N LEU A 186 10.59 -35.69 -5.86
CA LEU A 186 11.65 -36.58 -6.32
C LEU A 186 11.19 -38.04 -6.24
N THR A 187 11.66 -38.85 -7.18
CA THR A 187 11.33 -40.28 -7.23
C THR A 187 12.22 -41.11 -6.32
N ALA A 188 13.49 -40.73 -6.14
CA ALA A 188 14.45 -41.44 -5.31
C ALA A 188 15.30 -40.50 -4.43
N PHE A 189 15.80 -41.03 -3.31
CA PHE A 189 16.73 -40.30 -2.43
C PHE A 189 18.04 -39.93 -3.13
N SER A 190 18.53 -40.76 -4.05
CA SER A 190 19.75 -40.49 -4.81
C SER A 190 19.66 -39.26 -5.72
N ASP A 191 18.47 -38.71 -5.93
CA ASP A 191 18.25 -37.46 -6.68
C ASP A 191 18.34 -36.20 -5.80
N LEU A 192 18.25 -36.33 -4.46
CA LEU A 192 18.35 -35.18 -3.53
C LEU A 192 19.64 -34.38 -3.77
N PRO A 193 20.86 -34.98 -3.73
CA PRO A 193 22.09 -34.22 -3.94
C PRO A 193 22.13 -33.49 -5.29
N LYS A 194 21.54 -34.07 -6.34
CA LYS A 194 21.47 -33.46 -7.68
C LYS A 194 20.63 -32.17 -7.69
N LYS A 195 19.74 -31.99 -6.71
CA LYS A 195 18.84 -30.83 -6.59
C LYS A 195 19.39 -29.72 -5.69
N ALA A 196 20.52 -29.92 -5.01
CA ALA A 196 21.13 -28.89 -4.17
C ALA A 196 21.36 -27.58 -4.95
N ARG A 197 21.94 -27.66 -6.15
CA ARG A 197 22.17 -26.49 -7.03
C ARG A 197 20.87 -25.82 -7.47
N THR A 198 19.80 -26.58 -7.72
CA THR A 198 18.49 -26.03 -8.07
C THR A 198 17.89 -25.27 -6.88
N LEU A 199 17.83 -25.89 -5.70
CA LEU A 199 17.32 -25.26 -4.48
C LEU A 199 18.10 -23.99 -4.16
N GLN A 200 19.43 -24.03 -4.29
CA GLN A 200 20.30 -22.88 -4.08
C GLN A 200 19.90 -21.68 -4.95
N LYS A 201 19.62 -21.90 -6.25
CA LYS A 201 19.12 -20.84 -7.14
C LYS A 201 17.74 -20.35 -6.67
N LYS A 202 16.83 -21.25 -6.27
CA LYS A 202 15.52 -20.88 -5.72
C LYS A 202 15.63 -19.97 -4.50
N LEU A 203 16.53 -20.31 -3.57
CA LEU A 203 16.78 -19.53 -2.36
C LEU A 203 17.33 -18.14 -2.68
N LEU A 204 18.32 -18.06 -3.57
CA LEU A 204 18.90 -16.79 -4.00
C LEU A 204 17.83 -15.89 -4.65
N ASN A 205 17.03 -16.46 -5.55
CA ASN A 205 15.96 -15.73 -6.23
C ASN A 205 14.90 -15.24 -5.24
N GLN A 206 14.48 -16.07 -4.27
CA GLN A 206 13.53 -15.67 -3.25
C GLN A 206 14.04 -14.50 -2.40
N ILE A 207 15.31 -14.56 -1.97
CA ILE A 207 15.93 -13.51 -1.14
C ILE A 207 16.02 -12.22 -1.96
N GLN A 208 16.52 -12.31 -3.19
CA GLN A 208 16.68 -11.15 -4.05
C GLN A 208 15.32 -10.56 -4.48
N ASP A 209 14.34 -11.37 -4.86
CA ASP A 209 13.01 -10.87 -5.25
C ASP A 209 12.38 -10.06 -4.12
N LYS A 210 12.48 -10.55 -2.88
CA LYS A 210 12.00 -9.85 -1.69
C LYS A 210 12.79 -8.57 -1.37
N LEU A 211 14.10 -8.58 -1.60
CA LEU A 211 14.95 -7.40 -1.33
C LEU A 211 14.82 -6.32 -2.41
N TYR A 212 14.70 -6.69 -3.68
CA TYR A 212 14.88 -5.77 -4.81
C TYR A 212 13.61 -5.51 -5.63
N VAL A 213 12.71 -6.50 -5.76
CA VAL A 213 11.69 -6.50 -6.84
C VAL A 213 10.27 -6.33 -6.30
N GLN A 214 9.94 -7.04 -5.21
CA GLN A 214 8.56 -7.14 -4.72
C GLN A 214 7.97 -5.76 -4.33
N SER A 215 8.72 -4.90 -3.65
CA SER A 215 8.20 -3.57 -3.29
C SER A 215 8.00 -2.68 -4.51
N GLU A 216 8.94 -2.69 -5.46
CA GLU A 216 8.85 -1.86 -6.68
C GLU A 216 7.69 -2.30 -7.58
N ARG A 217 7.49 -3.62 -7.77
CA ARG A 217 6.34 -4.15 -8.54
C ARG A 217 5.00 -3.87 -7.89
N LYS A 218 4.94 -3.91 -6.55
CA LYS A 218 3.72 -3.55 -5.82
C LYS A 218 3.37 -2.07 -6.01
N GLU A 219 4.35 -1.18 -5.96
CA GLU A 219 4.12 0.24 -6.21
C GLU A 219 3.76 0.52 -7.68
N LEU A 220 4.37 -0.18 -8.63
CA LEU A 220 3.96 -0.19 -10.04
C LEU A 220 2.49 -0.54 -10.21
N LEU A 221 2.06 -1.63 -9.58
CA LEU A 221 0.66 -2.06 -9.60
C LEU A 221 -0.26 -1.00 -9.00
N LYS A 222 0.08 -0.54 -7.79
CA LYS A 222 -0.71 0.49 -7.11
C LYS A 222 -0.85 1.74 -7.98
N ALA A 223 0.25 2.22 -8.56
CA ALA A 223 0.26 3.36 -9.46
C ALA A 223 -0.62 3.14 -10.69
N GLY A 224 -0.57 1.97 -11.33
CA GLY A 224 -1.45 1.68 -12.48
C GLY A 224 -2.94 1.53 -12.12
N CYS A 225 -3.25 1.24 -10.85
CA CYS A 225 -4.61 1.22 -10.34
C CYS A 225 -5.17 2.60 -9.95
N VAL A 226 -4.33 3.60 -9.74
CA VAL A 226 -4.77 4.99 -9.52
C VAL A 226 -5.57 5.52 -10.72
N ASP A 227 -5.33 4.97 -11.92
CA ASP A 227 -6.07 5.27 -13.15
C ASP A 227 -7.49 4.66 -13.16
N THR A 228 -7.82 3.75 -12.25
CA THR A 228 -9.21 3.31 -12.03
C THR A 228 -9.94 4.38 -11.24
N GLU A 229 -10.34 5.44 -11.92
CA GLU A 229 -10.86 6.65 -11.27
C GLU A 229 -12.22 6.40 -10.62
N GLU A 230 -13.11 5.68 -11.29
CA GLU A 230 -14.50 5.47 -10.88
C GLU A 230 -14.90 4.01 -11.08
N ALA A 231 -15.31 3.35 -9.99
CA ALA A 231 -15.86 2.01 -10.03
C ALA A 231 -16.78 1.77 -8.82
N ASP A 232 -17.76 0.90 -8.99
CA ASP A 232 -18.64 0.45 -7.93
C ASP A 232 -18.36 -1.03 -7.63
N ILE A 233 -17.75 -1.32 -6.48
CA ILE A 233 -17.29 -2.65 -6.11
C ILE A 233 -18.08 -3.16 -4.90
N TYR A 234 -18.81 -4.26 -5.07
CA TYR A 234 -19.32 -5.01 -3.93
C TYR A 234 -18.43 -6.22 -3.65
N VAL A 235 -18.23 -6.53 -2.37
CA VAL A 235 -17.63 -7.78 -1.92
C VAL A 235 -18.70 -8.66 -1.30
N LEU A 236 -18.78 -9.90 -1.75
CA LEU A 236 -19.72 -10.91 -1.26
C LEU A 236 -18.93 -12.00 -0.52
N ILE A 237 -19.04 -11.98 0.80
CA ILE A 237 -18.17 -12.70 1.72
C ILE A 237 -18.92 -13.90 2.31
N ASP A 238 -18.39 -15.11 2.11
CA ASP A 238 -18.87 -16.30 2.80
C ASP A 238 -18.57 -16.19 4.30
N GLY A 239 -19.61 -16.17 5.11
CA GLY A 239 -19.53 -16.17 6.58
C GLY A 239 -19.75 -17.55 7.20
N SER A 240 -20.01 -18.58 6.39
CA SER A 240 -20.48 -19.90 6.82
C SER A 240 -19.54 -20.60 7.83
N THR A 241 -20.08 -21.63 8.47
CA THR A 241 -19.43 -22.34 9.58
C THR A 241 -18.18 -23.13 9.16
N SER A 242 -17.99 -23.39 7.87
CA SER A 242 -16.78 -24.06 7.33
C SER A 242 -15.51 -23.21 7.48
N ILE A 243 -15.67 -21.90 7.65
CA ILE A 243 -14.59 -20.94 7.82
C ILE A 243 -14.33 -20.72 9.31
N ASP A 244 -13.11 -21.01 9.77
CA ASP A 244 -12.74 -20.70 11.16
C ASP A 244 -12.43 -19.20 11.33
N ALA A 245 -12.64 -18.68 12.55
CA ALA A 245 -12.37 -17.29 12.95
C ALA A 245 -11.06 -16.72 12.38
N ALA A 246 -9.96 -17.46 12.51
CA ALA A 246 -8.67 -16.99 12.05
C ALA A 246 -8.57 -16.97 10.51
N SER A 247 -9.28 -17.85 9.80
CA SER A 247 -9.40 -17.83 8.33
C SER A 247 -10.32 -16.69 7.85
N PHE A 248 -11.39 -16.39 8.58
CA PHE A 248 -12.23 -15.22 8.32
C PHE A 248 -11.43 -13.91 8.51
N GLY A 249 -10.53 -13.87 9.48
CA GLY A 249 -9.53 -12.82 9.62
C GLY A 249 -8.62 -12.63 8.40
N ASP A 250 -8.22 -13.72 7.72
CA ASP A 250 -7.43 -13.61 6.48
C ASP A 250 -8.25 -12.98 5.35
N ILE A 251 -9.56 -13.28 5.25
CA ILE A 251 -10.47 -12.63 4.30
C ILE A 251 -10.52 -11.12 4.56
N LYS A 252 -10.73 -10.71 5.83
CA LYS A 252 -10.75 -9.29 6.21
C LYS A 252 -9.44 -8.58 5.84
N ASN A 253 -8.31 -9.21 6.16
CA ASN A 253 -6.99 -8.67 5.81
C ASN A 253 -6.78 -8.57 4.29
N PHE A 254 -7.19 -9.59 3.54
CA PHE A 254 -7.17 -9.57 2.08
C PHE A 254 -7.97 -8.39 1.52
N LEU A 255 -9.21 -8.19 1.98
CA LEU A 255 -10.07 -7.09 1.53
C LEU A 255 -9.50 -5.71 1.89
N LYS A 256 -8.93 -5.56 3.10
CA LYS A 256 -8.23 -4.33 3.49
C LYS A 256 -7.04 -4.03 2.57
N GLU A 257 -6.29 -5.06 2.17
CA GLU A 257 -5.19 -4.89 1.21
C GLU A 257 -5.67 -4.57 -0.20
N VAL A 258 -6.84 -5.07 -0.61
CA VAL A 258 -7.48 -4.72 -1.90
C VAL A 258 -7.91 -3.25 -1.92
N ILE A 259 -8.62 -2.76 -0.88
CA ILE A 259 -9.08 -1.35 -0.87
C ILE A 259 -7.92 -0.34 -0.84
N LYS A 260 -6.76 -0.70 -0.27
CA LYS A 260 -5.55 0.13 -0.26
C LYS A 260 -4.92 0.34 -1.64
N MET A 261 -5.36 -0.41 -2.66
CA MET A 261 -4.91 -0.27 -4.04
C MET A 261 -5.74 0.75 -4.84
N PHE A 262 -6.88 1.20 -4.32
CA PHE A 262 -7.79 2.12 -5.00
C PHE A 262 -7.86 3.48 -4.31
N ASN A 263 -8.21 4.52 -5.07
CA ASN A 263 -8.55 5.82 -4.51
C ASN A 263 -10.05 5.85 -4.15
N ILE A 264 -10.33 5.81 -2.84
CA ILE A 264 -11.69 5.70 -2.31
C ILE A 264 -12.32 7.08 -2.20
N GLY A 265 -13.55 7.23 -2.68
CA GLY A 265 -14.27 8.50 -2.60
C GLY A 265 -15.68 8.46 -3.18
N PRO A 266 -16.53 9.46 -2.88
CA PRO A 266 -17.94 9.45 -3.27
C PRO A 266 -18.13 9.55 -4.79
N ASN A 267 -17.18 10.20 -5.48
CA ASN A 267 -17.08 10.29 -6.94
C ASN A 267 -15.84 9.53 -7.47
N LYS A 268 -15.31 8.57 -6.71
CA LYS A 268 -14.16 7.75 -7.10
C LYS A 268 -14.53 6.26 -7.07
N VAL A 269 -13.63 5.37 -6.61
CA VAL A 269 -13.98 3.98 -6.33
C VAL A 269 -14.79 3.91 -5.03
N ARG A 270 -15.90 3.16 -5.06
CA ARG A 270 -16.80 2.94 -3.93
C ARG A 270 -16.86 1.45 -3.59
N PHE A 271 -16.98 1.14 -2.30
CA PHE A 271 -17.05 -0.23 -1.79
C PHE A 271 -18.30 -0.46 -0.95
N GLY A 272 -19.01 -1.56 -1.23
CA GLY A 272 -20.04 -2.11 -0.35
C GLY A 272 -19.70 -3.55 0.03
N ALA A 273 -20.22 -4.03 1.16
CA ALA A 273 -19.95 -5.38 1.63
C ALA A 273 -21.23 -6.11 2.03
N VAL A 274 -21.36 -7.35 1.57
CA VAL A 274 -22.44 -8.27 1.90
C VAL A 274 -21.82 -9.57 2.40
N GLN A 275 -22.40 -10.12 3.45
CA GLN A 275 -22.02 -11.42 3.98
C GLN A 275 -23.13 -12.43 3.74
N PHE A 276 -22.79 -13.69 3.48
CA PHE A 276 -23.77 -14.75 3.27
C PHE A 276 -23.41 -16.07 3.96
N SER A 277 -24.46 -16.79 4.33
CA SER A 277 -24.48 -18.19 4.75
C SER A 277 -25.88 -18.73 4.41
N ASN A 278 -26.63 -19.32 5.34
CA ASN A 278 -28.06 -19.62 5.16
C ASN A 278 -28.91 -18.32 5.18
N GLU A 279 -28.36 -17.27 5.76
CA GLU A 279 -28.87 -15.90 5.74
C GLU A 279 -27.97 -14.99 4.90
N THR A 280 -28.50 -13.88 4.42
CA THR A 280 -27.73 -12.87 3.69
C THR A 280 -27.86 -11.55 4.43
N ARG A 281 -26.74 -10.89 4.71
CA ARG A 281 -26.68 -9.67 5.50
C ARG A 281 -25.87 -8.60 4.78
N LEU A 282 -26.48 -7.44 4.56
CA LEU A 282 -25.77 -6.24 4.14
C LEU A 282 -24.92 -5.71 5.31
N GLU A 283 -23.60 -5.65 5.13
CA GLU A 283 -22.69 -5.15 6.15
C GLU A 283 -22.62 -3.62 6.12
N PHE A 284 -22.47 -3.05 4.93
CA PHE A 284 -22.59 -1.61 4.65
C PHE A 284 -22.86 -1.37 3.15
N GLU A 285 -23.55 -0.27 2.87
CA GLU A 285 -23.89 0.18 1.51
C GLU A 285 -22.66 0.75 0.77
N ILE A 286 -22.75 0.82 -0.56
CA ILE A 286 -21.64 1.27 -1.41
C ILE A 286 -21.21 2.73 -1.21
N ASP A 287 -22.14 3.58 -0.79
CA ASP A 287 -21.94 5.01 -0.56
C ASP A 287 -21.79 5.36 0.93
N GLU A 288 -21.72 4.35 1.82
CA GLU A 288 -21.65 4.55 3.26
C GLU A 288 -20.30 5.12 3.73
N TYR A 289 -19.19 4.64 3.16
CA TYR A 289 -17.84 5.07 3.54
C TYR A 289 -17.07 5.59 2.33
N SER A 290 -16.53 6.81 2.45
CA SER A 290 -15.85 7.50 1.36
C SER A 290 -14.36 7.74 1.61
N LYS A 291 -13.80 7.14 2.67
CA LYS A 291 -12.38 7.22 3.03
C LYS A 291 -11.82 5.83 3.27
N THR A 292 -10.59 5.58 2.83
CA THR A 292 -9.93 4.27 2.98
C THR A 292 -9.85 3.83 4.44
N ASN A 293 -9.51 4.74 5.36
CA ASN A 293 -9.41 4.42 6.80
C ASN A 293 -10.77 3.99 7.39
N ASP A 294 -11.87 4.59 6.94
CA ASP A 294 -13.21 4.27 7.45
C ASP A 294 -13.67 2.91 6.91
N LEU A 295 -13.36 2.60 5.65
CA LEU A 295 -13.56 1.26 5.09
C LEU A 295 -12.71 0.19 5.79
N GLU A 296 -11.45 0.47 6.12
CA GLU A 296 -10.60 -0.47 6.87
C GLU A 296 -11.23 -0.79 8.24
N MET A 297 -11.69 0.24 8.97
CA MET A 297 -12.41 0.07 10.23
C MET A 297 -13.73 -0.69 10.06
N ALA A 298 -14.46 -0.43 8.97
CA ALA A 298 -15.69 -1.14 8.64
C ALA A 298 -15.45 -2.64 8.41
N PHE A 299 -14.43 -2.99 7.62
CA PHE A 299 -14.03 -4.39 7.41
C PHE A 299 -13.59 -5.07 8.71
N ASP A 300 -12.80 -4.39 9.55
CA ASP A 300 -12.38 -4.94 10.85
C ASP A 300 -13.55 -5.19 11.81
N ASN A 301 -14.64 -4.41 11.67
CA ASN A 301 -15.88 -4.58 12.44
C ASN A 301 -16.84 -5.63 11.87
N ILE A 302 -16.59 -6.20 10.68
CA ILE A 302 -17.41 -7.30 10.17
C ILE A 302 -17.22 -8.52 11.08
N ARG A 303 -18.35 -9.06 11.53
CA ARG A 303 -18.45 -10.28 12.35
C ARG A 303 -19.01 -11.42 11.53
N GLN A 304 -18.38 -12.58 11.62
CA GLN A 304 -18.72 -13.75 10.82
C GLN A 304 -20.19 -14.22 11.06
N ILE A 305 -20.96 -14.47 9.98
CA ILE A 305 -22.33 -15.02 10.01
C ILE A 305 -22.31 -16.52 9.74
N TYR A 306 -22.39 -17.29 10.80
CA TYR A 306 -22.32 -18.76 10.75
C TYR A 306 -23.57 -19.36 10.11
N GLY A 307 -23.42 -20.50 9.45
CA GLY A 307 -24.50 -21.21 8.76
C GLY A 307 -23.96 -22.11 7.65
N ASP A 308 -24.83 -22.52 6.74
CA ASP A 308 -24.50 -23.28 5.52
C ASP A 308 -24.26 -22.35 4.32
N THR A 309 -23.63 -22.83 3.25
CA THR A 309 -23.25 -21.98 2.10
C THR A 309 -24.37 -21.90 1.05
N TYR A 310 -25.02 -20.74 0.88
CA TYR A 310 -26.05 -20.47 -0.16
C TYR A 310 -25.68 -19.26 -1.05
N ILE A 311 -24.84 -19.51 -2.05
CA ILE A 311 -24.32 -18.49 -2.97
C ILE A 311 -25.41 -17.99 -3.93
N GLY A 312 -26.31 -18.85 -4.43
CA GLY A 312 -27.34 -18.48 -5.40
C GLY A 312 -28.33 -17.43 -4.86
N LYS A 313 -28.81 -17.65 -3.63
CA LYS A 313 -29.62 -16.70 -2.85
C LYS A 313 -28.87 -15.39 -2.62
N ALA A 314 -27.59 -15.48 -2.25
CA ALA A 314 -26.75 -14.31 -2.02
C ALA A 314 -26.54 -13.47 -3.30
N LEU A 315 -26.30 -14.10 -4.44
CA LEU A 315 -26.21 -13.43 -5.75
C LEU A 315 -27.54 -12.75 -6.13
N THR A 316 -28.68 -13.38 -5.84
CA THR A 316 -30.00 -12.77 -6.06
C THR A 316 -30.19 -11.52 -5.18
N PHE A 317 -29.72 -11.56 -3.94
CA PHE A 317 -29.74 -10.41 -3.03
C PHE A 317 -28.90 -9.21 -3.53
N MET A 318 -27.86 -9.44 -4.32
CA MET A 318 -27.02 -8.37 -4.88
C MET A 318 -27.70 -7.54 -5.97
N GLN A 319 -28.70 -8.08 -6.68
CA GLN A 319 -29.33 -7.41 -7.81
C GLN A 319 -29.90 -6.01 -7.47
N PRO A 320 -30.76 -5.85 -6.44
CA PRO A 320 -31.27 -4.52 -6.08
C PRO A 320 -30.17 -3.54 -5.65
N LEU A 321 -29.07 -4.02 -5.05
CA LEU A 321 -27.94 -3.18 -4.61
C LEU A 321 -27.19 -2.58 -5.81
N PHE A 322 -26.89 -3.39 -6.83
CA PHE A 322 -26.26 -2.90 -8.06
C PHE A 322 -27.19 -2.00 -8.87
N LYS A 323 -28.50 -2.28 -8.88
CA LYS A 323 -29.48 -1.40 -9.52
C LYS A 323 -29.45 -0.01 -8.89
N LYS A 324 -29.51 0.08 -7.56
CA LYS A 324 -29.41 1.33 -6.80
C LYS A 324 -28.07 2.04 -7.06
N ALA A 325 -26.96 1.31 -7.03
CA ALA A 325 -25.62 1.89 -7.27
C ALA A 325 -25.51 2.54 -8.67
N ARG A 326 -26.04 1.87 -9.71
CA ARG A 326 -26.08 2.42 -11.07
C ARG A 326 -26.99 3.63 -11.17
N GLU A 327 -28.16 3.62 -10.53
CA GLU A 327 -29.07 4.78 -10.51
C GLU A 327 -28.39 6.02 -9.90
N GLN A 328 -27.62 5.86 -8.82
CA GLN A 328 -26.86 6.95 -8.19
C GLN A 328 -25.79 7.58 -9.09
N ARG A 329 -25.28 6.85 -10.08
CA ARG A 329 -24.22 7.31 -11.02
C ARG A 329 -24.66 7.29 -12.49
N ALA A 330 -25.98 7.31 -12.74
CA ALA A 330 -26.59 7.29 -14.07
C ALA A 330 -26.05 6.17 -15.01
N GLY A 331 -25.63 5.03 -14.44
CA GLY A 331 -25.10 3.88 -15.17
C GLY A 331 -23.76 4.10 -15.87
N ARG A 332 -23.01 5.16 -15.51
CA ARG A 332 -21.77 5.56 -16.21
C ARG A 332 -20.51 4.82 -15.73
N VAL A 333 -20.54 4.18 -14.56
CA VAL A 333 -19.36 3.56 -13.94
C VAL A 333 -19.38 2.04 -14.04
N PRO A 334 -18.22 1.38 -14.25
CA PRO A 334 -18.10 -0.07 -14.17
C PRO A 334 -18.50 -0.62 -12.79
N CYS A 335 -19.25 -1.72 -12.79
CA CYS A 335 -19.70 -2.42 -11.59
C CYS A 335 -18.99 -3.76 -11.45
N TYR A 336 -18.42 -4.04 -10.28
CA TYR A 336 -17.68 -5.26 -9.99
C TYR A 336 -18.22 -5.97 -8.76
N LEU A 337 -18.24 -7.31 -8.80
CA LEU A 337 -18.57 -8.15 -7.67
C LEU A 337 -17.41 -9.11 -7.39
N ILE A 338 -16.84 -9.05 -6.19
CA ILE A 338 -15.82 -10.01 -5.73
C ILE A 338 -16.51 -11.01 -4.81
N VAL A 339 -16.59 -12.28 -5.23
CA VAL A 339 -17.19 -13.37 -4.45
C VAL A 339 -16.09 -14.19 -3.80
N LEU A 340 -16.15 -14.37 -2.47
CA LEU A 340 -15.22 -15.18 -1.69
C LEU A 340 -15.98 -16.34 -1.04
N THR A 341 -15.58 -17.58 -1.32
CA THR A 341 -16.22 -18.80 -0.78
C THR A 341 -15.19 -19.91 -0.54
N ASP A 342 -15.42 -20.78 0.46
CA ASP A 342 -14.61 -22.00 0.67
C ASP A 342 -15.36 -23.32 0.44
N GLY A 343 -16.64 -23.23 0.05
CA GLY A 343 -17.55 -24.36 -0.01
C GLY A 343 -18.40 -24.43 -1.27
N VAL A 344 -19.07 -25.57 -1.42
CA VAL A 344 -20.06 -25.83 -2.47
C VAL A 344 -21.38 -25.17 -2.08
N SER A 345 -22.01 -24.48 -3.03
CA SER A 345 -23.34 -23.91 -2.79
C SER A 345 -24.42 -24.98 -2.67
N HIS A 346 -25.33 -24.83 -1.71
CA HIS A 346 -26.50 -25.70 -1.53
C HIS A 346 -27.67 -25.38 -2.48
N ASP A 347 -27.54 -24.31 -3.26
CA ASP A 347 -28.49 -23.84 -4.26
C ASP A 347 -27.81 -23.56 -5.61
N SER A 348 -28.62 -23.35 -6.65
CA SER A 348 -28.13 -23.07 -8.00
C SER A 348 -27.50 -21.68 -8.09
N VAL A 349 -26.26 -21.63 -8.59
CA VAL A 349 -25.48 -20.37 -8.73
C VAL A 349 -25.58 -19.77 -10.14
N LYS A 350 -25.86 -20.61 -11.15
CA LYS A 350 -25.78 -20.24 -12.56
C LYS A 350 -26.74 -19.12 -12.95
N GLU A 351 -28.05 -19.33 -12.76
CA GLU A 351 -29.05 -18.34 -13.18
C GLU A 351 -28.92 -16.99 -12.44
N PRO A 352 -28.75 -16.94 -11.10
CA PRO A 352 -28.49 -15.68 -10.40
C PRO A 352 -27.26 -14.94 -10.91
N ALA A 353 -26.17 -15.67 -11.19
CA ALA A 353 -24.94 -15.06 -11.71
C ALA A 353 -25.11 -14.54 -13.14
N GLU A 354 -25.80 -15.28 -14.01
CA GLU A 354 -26.13 -14.84 -15.37
C GLU A 354 -26.94 -13.54 -15.37
N ARG A 355 -27.91 -13.39 -14.47
CA ARG A 355 -28.69 -12.15 -14.35
C ARG A 355 -27.80 -10.95 -14.01
N LEU A 356 -26.92 -11.06 -13.03
CA LEU A 356 -25.98 -9.98 -12.68
C LEU A 356 -25.04 -9.64 -13.84
N ARG A 357 -24.50 -10.65 -14.54
CA ARG A 357 -23.63 -10.42 -15.72
C ARG A 357 -24.37 -9.74 -16.86
N ASN A 358 -25.62 -10.10 -17.12
CA ASN A 358 -26.47 -9.45 -18.12
C ASN A 358 -26.76 -7.98 -17.77
N GLU A 359 -26.73 -7.62 -16.48
CA GLU A 359 -26.78 -6.25 -15.99
C GLU A 359 -25.39 -5.54 -16.00
N LYS A 360 -24.43 -6.08 -16.76
CA LYS A 360 -23.06 -5.58 -16.92
C LYS A 360 -22.24 -5.53 -15.62
N VAL A 361 -22.53 -6.43 -14.67
CA VAL A 361 -21.69 -6.63 -13.48
C VAL A 361 -20.56 -7.61 -13.80
N ASN A 362 -19.31 -7.17 -13.61
CA ASN A 362 -18.12 -8.01 -13.75
C ASN A 362 -17.88 -8.81 -12.46
N ILE A 363 -18.08 -10.13 -12.52
CA ILE A 363 -17.98 -10.99 -11.33
C ILE A 363 -16.62 -11.69 -11.33
N TYR A 364 -15.86 -11.50 -10.25
CA TYR A 364 -14.64 -12.24 -9.92
C TYR A 364 -14.94 -13.24 -8.80
N ALA A 365 -14.77 -14.53 -9.08
CA ALA A 365 -15.07 -15.59 -8.12
C ALA A 365 -13.78 -16.19 -7.56
N ILE A 366 -13.62 -16.14 -6.24
CA ILE A 366 -12.45 -16.59 -5.50
C ILE A 366 -12.85 -17.77 -4.62
N GLY A 367 -12.32 -18.94 -4.96
CA GLY A 367 -12.45 -20.16 -4.17
C GLY A 367 -11.27 -20.38 -3.24
N VAL A 368 -11.56 -20.82 -2.03
CA VAL A 368 -10.54 -21.21 -1.04
C VAL A 368 -10.74 -22.67 -0.63
N LYS A 369 -9.65 -23.38 -0.31
CA LYS A 369 -9.65 -24.78 0.15
C LYS A 369 -10.28 -25.78 -0.83
N GLY A 370 -11.57 -26.10 -0.63
CA GLY A 370 -12.32 -27.14 -1.32
C GLY A 370 -13.46 -26.58 -2.17
N ALA A 371 -13.43 -25.27 -2.42
CA ALA A 371 -14.40 -24.60 -3.29
C ALA A 371 -14.49 -25.29 -4.66
N ASN A 372 -15.70 -25.38 -5.21
CA ASN A 372 -15.95 -26.06 -6.48
C ASN A 372 -15.61 -25.15 -7.67
N GLU A 373 -14.52 -25.46 -8.38
CA GLU A 373 -14.06 -24.67 -9.52
C GLU A 373 -15.12 -24.52 -10.64
N ALA A 374 -15.94 -25.54 -10.87
CA ALA A 374 -17.02 -25.46 -11.87
C ALA A 374 -18.09 -24.43 -11.47
N GLN A 375 -18.50 -24.42 -10.19
CA GLN A 375 -19.42 -23.39 -9.68
C GLN A 375 -18.79 -21.99 -9.73
N LEU A 376 -17.50 -21.84 -9.39
CA LEU A 376 -16.81 -20.55 -9.53
C LEU A 376 -16.83 -20.06 -10.98
N HIS A 377 -16.64 -20.96 -11.94
CA HIS A 377 -16.73 -20.65 -13.36
C HIS A 377 -18.15 -20.24 -13.79
N GLU A 378 -19.18 -20.93 -13.29
CA GLU A 378 -20.58 -20.55 -13.51
C GLU A 378 -20.91 -19.16 -12.92
N ILE A 379 -20.29 -18.78 -11.80
CA ILE A 379 -20.45 -17.48 -11.14
C ILE A 379 -19.72 -16.36 -11.90
N ALA A 380 -18.49 -16.58 -12.33
CA ALA A 380 -17.68 -15.56 -13.01
C ALA A 380 -17.96 -15.45 -14.51
N GLY A 381 -18.45 -16.53 -15.15
CA GLY A 381 -18.71 -16.64 -16.58
C GLY A 381 -17.46 -16.71 -17.47
N SER A 382 -16.25 -16.75 -16.89
CA SER A 382 -14.98 -16.88 -17.60
C SER A 382 -13.89 -17.44 -16.68
N LYS A 383 -12.97 -18.25 -17.22
CA LYS A 383 -11.80 -18.74 -16.46
C LYS A 383 -10.83 -17.61 -16.08
N SER A 384 -10.80 -16.52 -16.85
CA SER A 384 -9.95 -15.35 -16.55
C SER A 384 -10.42 -14.53 -15.35
N ARG A 385 -11.62 -14.81 -14.81
CA ARG A 385 -12.20 -14.15 -13.63
C ARG A 385 -12.44 -15.13 -12.46
N THR A 386 -11.89 -16.34 -12.55
CA THR A 386 -11.93 -17.33 -11.48
C THR A 386 -10.55 -17.49 -10.87
N PHE A 387 -10.46 -17.42 -9.54
CA PHE A 387 -9.23 -17.60 -8.79
C PHE A 387 -9.43 -18.68 -7.73
N PHE A 388 -8.38 -19.45 -7.47
CA PHE A 388 -8.44 -20.54 -6.50
C PHE A 388 -7.15 -20.61 -5.69
N VAL A 389 -7.27 -20.69 -4.35
CA VAL A 389 -6.15 -20.89 -3.44
C VAL A 389 -6.44 -22.02 -2.45
N GLN A 390 -5.42 -22.82 -2.15
CA GLN A 390 -5.60 -24.00 -1.29
C GLN A 390 -5.80 -23.65 0.20
N GLU A 391 -5.36 -22.46 0.63
CA GLU A 391 -5.45 -22.00 2.02
C GLU A 391 -5.79 -20.52 2.09
N PHE A 392 -6.47 -20.11 3.16
CA PHE A 392 -6.88 -18.71 3.36
C PHE A 392 -5.70 -17.75 3.49
N ASP A 393 -4.58 -18.19 4.06
CA ASP A 393 -3.40 -17.35 4.23
C ASP A 393 -2.70 -17.03 2.89
N PHE A 394 -3.08 -17.71 1.80
CA PHE A 394 -2.63 -17.44 0.44
C PHE A 394 -3.46 -16.38 -0.30
N LEU A 395 -4.61 -15.95 0.24
CA LEU A 395 -5.40 -14.86 -0.36
C LEU A 395 -4.55 -13.60 -0.58
N LYS A 396 -3.62 -13.32 0.34
CA LYS A 396 -2.68 -12.19 0.25
C LYS A 396 -1.81 -12.22 -1.02
N ASN A 397 -1.60 -13.39 -1.62
CA ASN A 397 -0.75 -13.57 -2.80
C ASN A 397 -1.50 -13.24 -4.10
N ILE A 398 -2.80 -13.54 -4.18
CA ILE A 398 -3.61 -13.32 -5.38
C ILE A 398 -4.22 -11.91 -5.45
N LYS A 399 -4.00 -11.08 -4.42
CA LYS A 399 -4.53 -9.70 -4.39
C LYS A 399 -4.09 -8.90 -5.61
N ASN A 400 -2.82 -9.06 -6.01
CA ASN A 400 -2.25 -8.32 -7.12
C ASN A 400 -2.90 -8.75 -8.44
N GLU A 401 -3.08 -10.06 -8.65
CA GLU A 401 -3.73 -10.62 -9.84
C GLU A 401 -5.16 -10.08 -10.00
N ILE A 402 -5.95 -10.07 -8.93
CA ILE A 402 -7.34 -9.57 -8.96
C ILE A 402 -7.40 -8.08 -9.23
N VAL A 403 -6.58 -7.31 -8.50
CA VAL A 403 -6.51 -5.86 -8.62
C VAL A 403 -6.05 -5.47 -10.03
N GLN A 404 -5.04 -6.12 -10.58
CA GLN A 404 -4.62 -5.95 -11.98
C GLN A 404 -5.79 -6.10 -12.94
N LYS A 405 -6.59 -7.18 -12.83
CA LYS A 405 -7.74 -7.39 -13.72
C LYS A 405 -8.84 -6.35 -13.58
N ILE A 406 -9.02 -5.76 -12.38
CA ILE A 406 -9.97 -4.66 -12.17
C ILE A 406 -9.44 -3.37 -12.80
N CYS A 407 -8.13 -3.13 -12.70
CA CYS A 407 -7.47 -1.89 -13.12
C CYS A 407 -7.01 -1.85 -14.59
N SER A 408 -6.90 -3.00 -15.25
CA SER A 408 -6.50 -3.06 -16.65
C SER A 408 -7.59 -2.47 -17.55
N GLY A 409 -7.37 -1.26 -18.05
CA GLY A 409 -8.19 -0.66 -19.12
C GLY A 409 -7.77 -1.15 -20.50
N GLU A 410 -8.74 -1.31 -21.41
CA GLU A 410 -8.58 -1.96 -22.72
C GLU A 410 -7.89 -1.10 -23.81
N GLU A 411 -7.56 0.17 -23.56
CA GLU A 411 -7.03 1.06 -24.60
C GLU A 411 -5.55 1.40 -24.38
N MET A 412 -4.67 0.80 -25.18
CA MET A 412 -3.23 1.07 -25.16
C MET A 412 -2.66 1.12 -26.59
N THR A 413 -1.73 2.04 -26.83
CA THR A 413 -0.91 2.12 -28.05
C THR A 413 0.54 1.82 -27.71
N ALA A 414 1.11 0.76 -28.29
CA ALA A 414 2.50 0.34 -28.03
C ALA A 414 3.12 -0.31 -29.27
N ASP A 415 4.44 -0.17 -29.39
CA ASP A 415 5.26 -0.91 -30.36
C ASP A 415 6.10 -1.93 -29.57
N ILE A 416 5.82 -3.22 -29.76
CA ILE A 416 6.42 -4.31 -28.98
C ILE A 416 7.30 -5.18 -29.89
N MET A 417 8.59 -5.21 -29.61
CA MET A 417 9.52 -6.16 -30.23
C MET A 417 9.80 -7.32 -29.28
N PHE A 418 9.62 -8.56 -29.75
CA PHE A 418 10.17 -9.73 -29.08
C PHE A 418 11.59 -10.00 -29.58
N LEU A 419 12.52 -10.16 -28.65
CA LEU A 419 13.88 -10.63 -28.92
C LEU A 419 14.06 -11.99 -28.27
N VAL A 420 14.05 -13.04 -29.09
CA VAL A 420 13.85 -14.41 -28.63
C VAL A 420 15.13 -15.21 -28.82
N ASP A 421 15.68 -15.70 -27.72
CA ASP A 421 16.81 -16.61 -27.75
C ASP A 421 16.39 -17.93 -28.41
N SER A 422 17.22 -18.40 -29.32
CA SER A 422 17.04 -19.63 -30.05
C SER A 422 18.31 -20.48 -30.00
N SER A 423 19.13 -20.32 -28.97
CA SER A 423 20.37 -21.06 -28.72
C SER A 423 20.15 -22.56 -28.49
N GLY A 424 21.25 -23.33 -28.54
CA GLY A 424 21.20 -24.79 -28.43
C GLY A 424 20.74 -25.32 -27.06
N SER A 425 20.82 -24.51 -25.99
CA SER A 425 20.44 -24.91 -24.63
C SER A 425 18.94 -25.05 -24.42
N ILE A 426 18.12 -24.35 -25.21
CA ILE A 426 16.67 -24.30 -25.02
C ILE A 426 16.03 -25.64 -25.39
N GLY A 427 16.39 -26.19 -26.55
CA GLY A 427 15.77 -27.41 -27.10
C GLY A 427 14.32 -27.22 -27.59
N PRO A 428 13.76 -28.18 -28.37
CA PRO A 428 12.48 -27.99 -29.05
C PRO A 428 11.28 -27.79 -28.12
N ASP A 429 11.21 -28.54 -27.02
CA ASP A 429 10.06 -28.50 -26.10
C ASP A 429 9.95 -27.15 -25.37
N ASN A 430 11.08 -26.59 -24.93
CA ASN A 430 11.09 -25.28 -24.28
C ASN A 430 10.88 -24.14 -25.28
N PHE A 431 11.38 -24.29 -26.50
CA PHE A 431 11.12 -23.32 -27.57
C PHE A 431 9.62 -23.24 -27.91
N LEU A 432 8.90 -24.37 -27.89
CA LEU A 432 7.45 -24.38 -28.01
C LEU A 432 6.76 -23.62 -26.86
N LYS A 433 7.26 -23.75 -25.62
CA LYS A 433 6.75 -22.99 -24.47
C LYS A 433 6.98 -21.48 -24.63
N MET A 434 8.13 -21.06 -25.16
CA MET A 434 8.40 -19.66 -25.48
C MET A 434 7.46 -19.11 -26.56
N LYS A 435 7.17 -19.90 -27.61
CA LYS A 435 6.19 -19.55 -28.65
C LYS A 435 4.79 -19.35 -28.06
N ASN A 436 4.36 -20.26 -27.18
CA ASN A 436 3.08 -20.13 -26.49
C ASN A 436 3.02 -18.86 -25.61
N PHE A 437 4.09 -18.56 -24.89
CA PHE A 437 4.20 -17.34 -24.09
C PHE A 437 4.04 -16.06 -24.94
N MET A 438 4.71 -15.98 -26.10
CA MET A 438 4.52 -14.85 -27.02
C MET A 438 3.08 -14.75 -27.53
N ARG A 439 2.46 -15.89 -27.85
CA ARG A 439 1.06 -15.92 -28.32
C ARG A 439 0.10 -15.40 -27.26
N GLU A 440 0.27 -15.78 -25.99
CA GLU A 440 -0.60 -15.30 -24.93
C GLU A 440 -0.47 -13.79 -24.68
N LEU A 441 0.75 -13.24 -24.76
CA LEU A 441 0.96 -11.78 -24.69
C LEU A 441 0.27 -11.05 -25.86
N VAL A 442 0.38 -11.58 -27.08
CA VAL A 442 -0.32 -11.04 -28.27
C VAL A 442 -1.84 -11.19 -28.13
N ASN A 443 -2.32 -12.29 -27.56
CA ASN A 443 -3.74 -12.56 -27.34
C ASN A 443 -4.37 -11.54 -26.37
N LYS A 444 -3.63 -11.14 -25.33
CA LYS A 444 -4.02 -10.14 -24.33
C LYS A 444 -3.90 -8.68 -24.83
N SER A 445 -3.28 -8.46 -25.97
CA SER A 445 -3.05 -7.13 -26.55
C SER A 445 -4.10 -6.78 -27.62
N ASP A 446 -4.37 -5.48 -27.82
CA ASP A 446 -5.28 -5.02 -28.87
C ASP A 446 -4.52 -4.70 -30.17
N ILE A 447 -4.27 -5.74 -30.96
CA ILE A 447 -3.47 -5.68 -32.19
C ILE A 447 -4.22 -4.94 -33.29
N SER A 448 -3.66 -3.81 -33.73
CA SER A 448 -4.06 -3.09 -34.95
C SER A 448 -3.02 -2.05 -35.34
N ALA A 449 -3.08 -1.53 -36.57
CA ALA A 449 -2.12 -0.52 -37.06
C ALA A 449 -2.05 0.75 -36.19
N ASN A 450 -3.17 1.12 -35.55
CA ASN A 450 -3.30 2.34 -34.74
C ASN A 450 -3.23 2.07 -33.23
N ARG A 451 -3.24 0.81 -32.78
CA ARG A 451 -3.17 0.42 -31.36
C ARG A 451 -1.84 -0.25 -31.05
N VAL A 452 -1.80 -1.57 -30.89
CA VAL A 452 -0.56 -2.32 -30.61
C VAL A 452 0.02 -2.92 -31.89
N GLN A 453 1.29 -2.66 -32.15
CA GLN A 453 2.09 -3.28 -33.19
C GLN A 453 3.11 -4.25 -32.58
N VAL A 454 3.37 -5.38 -33.24
CA VAL A 454 4.26 -6.44 -32.73
C VAL A 454 5.23 -6.88 -33.82
N GLY A 455 6.50 -7.02 -33.48
CA GLY A 455 7.53 -7.63 -34.31
C GLY A 455 8.34 -8.68 -33.54
N VAL A 456 9.04 -9.55 -34.25
CA VAL A 456 9.82 -10.66 -33.66
C VAL A 456 11.17 -10.77 -34.35
N VAL A 457 12.23 -10.84 -33.54
CA VAL A 457 13.60 -11.18 -33.95
C VAL A 457 14.05 -12.37 -33.10
N GLN A 458 14.54 -13.42 -33.77
CA GLN A 458 15.24 -14.52 -33.12
C GLN A 458 16.75 -14.25 -33.08
N PHE A 459 17.44 -14.76 -32.07
CA PHE A 459 18.90 -14.70 -32.03
C PHE A 459 19.54 -15.95 -31.44
N SER A 460 20.77 -16.23 -31.87
CA SER A 460 21.69 -17.18 -31.24
C SER A 460 23.14 -16.72 -31.46
N GLY A 461 23.92 -17.43 -32.29
CA GLY A 461 25.17 -16.93 -32.86
C GLY A 461 24.95 -15.91 -33.99
N LYS A 462 23.73 -15.82 -34.54
CA LYS A 462 23.30 -14.86 -35.55
C LYS A 462 21.89 -14.36 -35.24
N GLN A 463 21.52 -13.20 -35.77
CA GLN A 463 20.17 -12.65 -35.67
C GLN A 463 19.34 -13.03 -36.91
N HIS A 464 18.07 -13.33 -36.69
CA HIS A 464 17.11 -13.67 -37.74
C HIS A 464 15.83 -12.85 -37.56
N GLU A 465 15.49 -12.03 -38.55
CA GLU A 465 14.22 -11.30 -38.60
C GLU A 465 13.09 -12.27 -38.93
N GLU A 466 12.10 -12.42 -38.05
CA GLU A 466 10.86 -13.13 -38.39
C GLU A 466 9.89 -12.18 -39.07
N PHE A 467 9.63 -11.02 -38.45
CA PHE A 467 8.82 -9.94 -39.01
C PHE A 467 8.98 -8.61 -38.24
N GLN A 468 8.73 -7.51 -38.95
CA GLN A 468 8.78 -6.12 -38.46
C GLN A 468 7.45 -5.69 -37.81
N LEU A 469 7.45 -4.55 -37.12
CA LEU A 469 6.30 -4.03 -36.33
C LEU A 469 5.04 -3.81 -37.18
N ASP A 470 5.19 -3.27 -38.39
CA ASP A 470 4.11 -2.87 -39.27
C ASP A 470 3.68 -3.97 -40.26
N ARG A 471 4.28 -5.17 -40.15
CA ARG A 471 4.06 -6.27 -41.09
C ARG A 471 2.65 -6.87 -40.98
N TYR A 472 2.16 -7.03 -39.76
CA TYR A 472 0.88 -7.70 -39.47
C TYR A 472 -0.01 -6.83 -38.59
N SER A 473 -1.31 -6.82 -38.89
CA SER A 473 -2.33 -6.08 -38.13
C SER A 473 -3.43 -6.98 -37.56
N SER A 474 -3.28 -8.31 -37.66
CA SER A 474 -4.22 -9.29 -37.14
C SER A 474 -3.52 -10.31 -36.21
N LYS A 475 -4.20 -10.71 -35.13
CA LYS A 475 -3.70 -11.74 -34.20
C LYS A 475 -3.45 -13.07 -34.90
N SER A 476 -4.32 -13.44 -35.84
CA SER A 476 -4.22 -14.71 -36.58
C SER A 476 -2.93 -14.81 -37.40
N ASP A 477 -2.55 -13.72 -38.08
CA ASP A 477 -1.33 -13.71 -38.90
C ASP A 477 -0.07 -13.76 -38.02
N ILE A 478 -0.08 -13.02 -36.90
CA ILE A 478 1.01 -13.05 -35.92
C ILE A 478 1.15 -14.45 -35.30
N PHE A 479 0.06 -15.10 -34.91
CA PHE A 479 0.09 -16.47 -34.39
C PHE A 479 0.66 -17.45 -35.41
N SER A 480 0.26 -17.31 -36.68
CA SER A 480 0.77 -18.16 -37.76
C SER A 480 2.26 -17.93 -38.01
N ALA A 481 2.73 -16.68 -37.97
CA ALA A 481 4.14 -16.36 -38.09
C ALA A 481 4.95 -16.94 -36.92
N ILE A 482 4.47 -16.79 -35.68
CA ILE A 482 5.10 -17.37 -34.49
C ILE A 482 5.14 -18.90 -34.59
N ASP A 483 4.03 -19.54 -34.99
CA ASP A 483 3.93 -21.00 -35.11
C ASP A 483 4.88 -21.58 -36.17
N ASN A 484 5.33 -20.78 -37.15
CA ASN A 484 6.31 -21.18 -38.17
C ASN A 484 7.78 -20.96 -37.79
N MET A 485 8.06 -20.25 -36.68
CA MET A 485 9.43 -20.09 -36.17
C MET A 485 10.07 -21.46 -35.87
N PHE A 486 11.34 -21.64 -36.27
CA PHE A 486 12.15 -22.83 -36.00
C PHE A 486 13.37 -22.48 -35.13
N LEU A 487 13.83 -23.47 -34.35
CA LEU A 487 15.00 -23.33 -33.49
C LEU A 487 16.28 -23.28 -34.35
N ILE A 488 17.07 -22.21 -34.19
CA ILE A 488 18.36 -21.96 -34.86
C ILE A 488 19.48 -22.84 -34.27
N GLY A 489 19.70 -22.79 -32.95
CA GLY A 489 20.81 -23.45 -32.24
C GLY A 489 22.06 -22.56 -32.06
N GLU A 490 23.16 -23.14 -31.58
CA GLU A 490 24.47 -22.50 -31.35
C GLU A 490 24.60 -21.66 -30.06
N ASN A 491 25.36 -20.55 -30.12
CA ASN A 491 25.75 -19.67 -29.01
C ASN A 491 24.64 -18.67 -28.62
N THR A 492 24.89 -17.87 -27.58
CA THR A 492 23.96 -16.83 -27.09
C THR A 492 24.63 -15.44 -27.15
N LEU A 493 24.52 -14.75 -28.30
CA LEU A 493 25.10 -13.40 -28.51
C LEU A 493 24.05 -12.29 -28.30
N THR A 494 23.68 -12.06 -27.04
CA THR A 494 22.62 -11.12 -26.65
C THR A 494 22.99 -9.66 -26.94
N GLY A 495 24.24 -9.25 -26.73
CA GLY A 495 24.69 -7.86 -26.96
C GLY A 495 24.60 -7.45 -28.43
N SER A 496 25.05 -8.34 -29.32
CA SER A 496 24.91 -8.19 -30.77
C SER A 496 23.43 -8.13 -31.19
N ALA A 497 22.58 -8.96 -30.56
CA ALA A 497 21.14 -8.96 -30.81
C ALA A 497 20.45 -7.65 -30.37
N LEU A 498 20.84 -7.08 -29.22
CA LEU A 498 20.38 -5.77 -28.75
C LEU A 498 20.78 -4.64 -29.71
N THR A 499 21.99 -4.70 -30.26
CA THR A 499 22.44 -3.74 -31.28
C THR A 499 21.59 -3.84 -32.55
N PHE A 500 21.33 -5.07 -33.01
CA PHE A 500 20.53 -5.34 -34.21
C PHE A 500 19.08 -4.87 -34.08
N VAL A 501 18.44 -5.07 -32.92
CA VAL A 501 17.03 -4.70 -32.74
C VAL A 501 16.82 -3.18 -32.63
N SER A 502 17.88 -2.38 -32.41
CA SER A 502 17.77 -0.91 -32.31
C SER A 502 17.16 -0.27 -33.56
N ASP A 503 17.37 -0.82 -34.74
CA ASP A 503 16.78 -0.28 -35.98
C ASP A 503 15.26 -0.50 -36.07
N TYR A 504 14.71 -1.49 -35.35
CA TYR A 504 13.27 -1.76 -35.32
C TYR A 504 12.49 -0.72 -34.54
N PHE A 505 13.19 0.09 -33.73
CA PHE A 505 12.61 1.19 -32.96
C PHE A 505 12.62 2.52 -33.73
N LYS A 506 12.89 2.48 -35.04
CA LYS A 506 12.91 3.65 -35.94
C LYS A 506 11.81 3.53 -37.01
N PRO A 507 11.31 4.66 -37.56
CA PRO A 507 10.24 4.65 -38.58
C PRO A 507 10.47 3.75 -39.80
N PRO A 508 11.69 3.57 -40.34
CA PRO A 508 11.93 2.69 -41.48
C PRO A 508 11.59 1.20 -41.25
N LYS A 509 11.43 0.77 -40.00
CA LYS A 509 11.07 -0.60 -39.60
C LYS A 509 9.71 -0.68 -38.89
N GLY A 510 8.87 0.34 -39.10
CA GLY A 510 7.49 0.39 -38.61
C GLY A 510 7.28 1.11 -37.29
N ALA A 511 8.33 1.47 -36.53
CA ALA A 511 8.14 2.13 -35.24
C ALA A 511 7.56 3.54 -35.37
N ARG A 512 6.57 3.82 -34.55
CA ARG A 512 5.85 5.09 -34.55
C ARG A 512 6.60 6.10 -33.65
N PRO A 513 6.90 7.32 -34.12
CA PRO A 513 7.70 8.30 -33.37
C PRO A 513 7.16 8.58 -31.96
N ALA A 514 5.84 8.76 -31.84
CA ALA A 514 5.17 9.15 -30.59
C ALA A 514 4.60 7.97 -29.78
N VAL A 515 4.86 6.73 -30.17
CA VAL A 515 4.40 5.54 -29.44
C VAL A 515 5.53 4.98 -28.60
N LYS A 516 5.18 4.53 -27.38
CA LYS A 516 6.10 3.88 -26.46
C LYS A 516 6.60 2.56 -27.05
N LYS A 517 7.90 2.34 -26.88
CA LYS A 517 8.64 1.26 -27.51
C LYS A 517 9.07 0.28 -26.44
N PHE A 518 8.72 -0.98 -26.63
CA PHE A 518 8.98 -2.04 -25.68
C PHE A 518 9.78 -3.15 -26.34
N LEU A 519 10.81 -3.62 -25.63
CA LEU A 519 11.55 -4.81 -25.99
C LEU A 519 11.28 -5.88 -24.94
N ILE A 520 10.84 -7.07 -25.36
CA ILE A 520 10.71 -8.24 -24.50
C ILE A 520 11.81 -9.23 -24.89
N LEU A 521 12.89 -9.28 -24.12
CA LEU A 521 13.97 -10.24 -24.27
C LEU A 521 13.59 -11.54 -23.55
N ILE A 522 13.73 -12.69 -24.21
CA ILE A 522 13.52 -14.01 -23.60
C ILE A 522 14.78 -14.85 -23.82
N THR A 523 15.46 -15.29 -22.75
CA THR A 523 16.71 -16.07 -22.84
C THR A 523 16.85 -17.09 -21.70
N ASP A 524 17.54 -18.20 -21.96
CA ASP A 524 17.82 -19.24 -20.97
C ASP A 524 19.28 -19.29 -20.50
N GLY A 525 20.14 -18.43 -21.06
CA GLY A 525 21.59 -18.50 -20.91
C GLY A 525 22.25 -17.17 -20.54
N GLU A 526 23.52 -17.25 -20.16
CA GLU A 526 24.40 -16.10 -20.01
C GLU A 526 24.91 -15.65 -21.39
N ALA A 527 24.84 -14.36 -21.67
CA ALA A 527 25.34 -13.82 -22.93
C ALA A 527 26.86 -13.99 -23.01
N GLN A 528 27.35 -14.35 -24.19
CA GLN A 528 28.78 -14.59 -24.45
C GLN A 528 29.49 -13.34 -25.00
N ASP A 529 28.81 -12.20 -25.00
CA ASP A 529 29.26 -10.87 -25.42
C ASP A 529 28.84 -9.76 -24.42
N GLU A 530 29.33 -8.54 -24.62
CA GLU A 530 29.02 -7.40 -23.75
C GLU A 530 27.61 -6.85 -24.04
N VAL A 531 26.82 -6.62 -22.99
CA VAL A 531 25.39 -6.24 -23.11
C VAL A 531 25.08 -4.83 -22.64
N LYS A 532 25.92 -4.22 -21.78
CA LYS A 532 25.63 -2.95 -21.12
C LYS A 532 25.48 -1.81 -22.09
N SER A 533 26.45 -1.66 -22.99
CA SER A 533 26.53 -0.53 -23.90
C SER A 533 25.39 -0.57 -24.92
N PRO A 534 25.10 -1.71 -25.59
CA PRO A 534 23.91 -1.85 -26.45
C PRO A 534 22.59 -1.59 -25.72
N ALA A 535 22.43 -2.12 -24.49
CA ALA A 535 21.21 -1.94 -23.72
C ALA A 535 21.00 -0.49 -23.30
N THR A 536 22.06 0.20 -22.86
CA THR A 536 22.01 1.62 -22.48
C THR A 536 21.62 2.48 -23.68
N ALA A 537 22.21 2.22 -24.86
CA ALA A 537 21.87 2.94 -26.08
C ALA A 537 20.39 2.78 -26.50
N LEU A 538 19.77 1.62 -26.23
CA LEU A 538 18.33 1.41 -26.44
C LEU A 538 17.49 2.18 -25.43
N ARG A 539 17.84 2.12 -24.14
CA ARG A 539 17.11 2.85 -23.08
C ARG A 539 17.19 4.36 -23.27
N ASP A 540 18.34 4.88 -23.69
CA ASP A 540 18.53 6.30 -24.01
C ASP A 540 17.68 6.76 -25.22
N GLN A 541 17.25 5.83 -26.08
CA GLN A 541 16.26 6.07 -27.16
C GLN A 541 14.79 6.00 -26.67
N GLY A 542 14.57 5.81 -25.37
CA GLY A 542 13.25 5.68 -24.77
C GLY A 542 12.61 4.30 -24.91
N VAL A 543 13.41 3.25 -25.16
CA VAL A 543 12.93 1.85 -25.21
C VAL A 543 12.91 1.26 -23.81
N ILE A 544 11.75 0.75 -23.38
CA ILE A 544 11.60 0.03 -22.11
C ILE A 544 11.87 -1.46 -22.36
N ILE A 545 12.85 -2.03 -21.67
CA ILE A 545 13.30 -3.41 -21.89
C ILE A 545 12.85 -4.30 -20.73
N TYR A 546 11.99 -5.27 -21.04
CA TYR A 546 11.61 -6.37 -20.15
C TYR A 546 12.49 -7.58 -20.44
N SER A 547 13.20 -8.09 -19.43
CA SER A 547 14.06 -9.26 -19.59
C SER A 547 13.47 -10.47 -18.89
N VAL A 548 13.18 -11.52 -19.65
CA VAL A 548 12.66 -12.80 -19.18
C VAL A 548 13.77 -13.83 -19.21
N GLY A 549 14.30 -14.15 -18.04
CA GLY A 549 15.37 -15.14 -17.86
C GLY A 549 14.82 -16.48 -17.37
N VAL A 550 15.25 -17.58 -17.99
CA VAL A 550 14.88 -18.93 -17.55
C VAL A 550 16.11 -19.70 -17.06
N PHE A 551 16.02 -20.29 -15.87
CA PHE A 551 16.95 -21.25 -15.26
C PHE A 551 18.46 -20.93 -15.23
N ASN A 552 19.17 -20.84 -16.36
CA ASN A 552 20.61 -20.56 -16.42
C ASN A 552 20.94 -19.11 -16.79
N ALA A 553 19.93 -18.28 -17.02
CA ALA A 553 20.13 -16.87 -17.30
C ALA A 553 20.87 -16.15 -16.16
N ASN A 554 21.79 -15.25 -16.53
CA ASN A 554 22.55 -14.44 -15.58
C ASN A 554 21.72 -13.22 -15.15
N LYS A 555 21.13 -13.26 -13.95
CA LYS A 555 20.23 -12.19 -13.48
C LYS A 555 20.89 -10.79 -13.42
N PRO A 556 22.11 -10.62 -12.85
CA PRO A 556 22.82 -9.32 -12.94
C PRO A 556 22.96 -8.80 -14.38
N GLN A 557 23.20 -9.68 -15.35
CA GLN A 557 23.27 -9.30 -16.76
C GLN A 557 21.90 -8.87 -17.31
N LEU A 558 20.81 -9.55 -16.92
CA LEU A 558 19.44 -9.12 -17.29
C LEU A 558 19.05 -7.78 -16.66
N GLU A 559 19.51 -7.49 -15.44
CA GLU A 559 19.33 -6.20 -14.78
C GLU A 559 20.11 -5.11 -15.51
N GLU A 560 21.34 -5.40 -15.95
CA GLU A 560 22.13 -4.52 -16.78
C GLU A 560 21.46 -4.22 -18.14
N ILE A 561 20.74 -5.19 -18.71
CA ILE A 561 19.96 -5.04 -19.95
C ILE A 561 18.68 -4.25 -19.73
N SER A 562 17.96 -4.51 -18.64
CA SER A 562 16.67 -3.85 -18.37
C SER A 562 16.83 -2.46 -17.76
N GLY A 563 17.97 -2.20 -17.11
CA GLY A 563 18.28 -0.98 -16.38
C GLY A 563 17.67 -0.93 -14.99
N LYS A 564 16.61 -1.71 -14.72
CA LYS A 564 15.92 -1.75 -13.43
C LYS A 564 15.55 -3.19 -13.02
N PRO A 565 15.73 -3.60 -11.75
CA PRO A 565 15.42 -4.95 -11.29
C PRO A 565 13.95 -5.37 -11.46
N GLU A 566 13.00 -4.44 -11.32
CA GLU A 566 11.57 -4.73 -11.41
C GLU A 566 11.11 -5.15 -12.80
N LEU A 567 11.88 -4.81 -13.84
CA LEU A 567 11.67 -5.19 -15.24
C LEU A 567 12.26 -6.57 -15.60
N VAL A 568 12.95 -7.22 -14.65
CA VAL A 568 13.57 -8.54 -14.83
C VAL A 568 12.69 -9.65 -14.26
N PHE A 569 12.21 -10.52 -15.13
CA PHE A 569 11.40 -11.69 -14.78
C PHE A 569 12.24 -12.95 -14.88
N TYR A 570 12.74 -13.41 -13.73
CA TYR A 570 13.47 -14.67 -13.65
C TYR A 570 12.53 -15.81 -13.26
N VAL A 571 12.47 -16.86 -14.06
CA VAL A 571 11.71 -18.08 -13.77
C VAL A 571 12.62 -19.31 -13.75
N GLU A 572 12.26 -20.29 -12.94
CA GLU A 572 13.09 -21.49 -12.75
C GLU A 572 12.95 -22.50 -13.88
N GLU A 573 11.78 -22.54 -14.53
CA GLU A 573 11.45 -23.47 -15.61
C GLU A 573 10.48 -22.79 -16.58
N PHE A 574 10.49 -23.20 -17.85
CA PHE A 574 9.67 -22.59 -18.90
C PHE A 574 8.16 -22.70 -18.66
N ASP A 575 7.69 -23.69 -17.89
CA ASP A 575 6.26 -23.86 -17.58
C ASP A 575 5.71 -22.74 -16.68
N ILE A 576 6.59 -21.97 -16.04
CA ILE A 576 6.24 -20.85 -15.16
C ILE A 576 5.96 -19.57 -15.95
N LEU A 577 6.42 -19.47 -17.21
CA LEU A 577 6.25 -18.27 -18.06
C LEU A 577 4.80 -17.78 -18.13
N LYS A 578 3.83 -18.70 -18.12
CA LYS A 578 2.40 -18.38 -18.11
C LYS A 578 1.93 -17.51 -16.92
N HIS A 579 2.69 -17.49 -15.83
CA HIS A 579 2.35 -16.76 -14.61
C HIS A 579 2.87 -15.32 -14.58
N ILE A 580 3.81 -14.95 -15.46
CA ILE A 580 4.39 -13.60 -15.51
C ILE A 580 3.78 -12.72 -16.62
N GLU A 581 2.96 -13.31 -17.50
CA GLU A 581 2.34 -12.61 -18.63
C GLU A 581 1.49 -11.41 -18.19
N ASP A 582 0.69 -11.58 -17.13
CA ASP A 582 -0.20 -10.53 -16.64
C ASP A 582 0.58 -9.37 -16.02
N GLU A 583 1.70 -9.65 -15.34
CA GLU A 583 2.60 -8.62 -14.82
C GLU A 583 3.27 -7.83 -15.94
N ILE A 584 3.76 -8.51 -16.99
CA ILE A 584 4.39 -7.85 -18.14
C ILE A 584 3.37 -6.99 -18.90
N ILE A 585 2.19 -7.53 -19.24
CA ILE A 585 1.14 -6.76 -19.93
C ILE A 585 0.72 -5.56 -19.08
N PHE A 586 0.51 -5.73 -17.78
CA PHE A 586 0.17 -4.64 -16.90
C PHE A 586 1.26 -3.54 -16.92
N GLY A 587 2.53 -3.93 -16.83
CA GLY A 587 3.65 -2.99 -16.92
C GLY A 587 3.74 -2.25 -18.25
N ILE A 588 3.42 -2.91 -19.37
CA ILE A 588 3.32 -2.28 -20.69
C ILE A 588 2.12 -1.33 -20.75
N CYS A 589 0.99 -1.69 -20.15
CA CYS A 589 -0.23 -0.86 -20.09
C CYS A 589 -0.06 0.38 -19.21
N ARG A 590 0.82 0.31 -18.22
CA ARG A 590 1.00 1.30 -17.15
C ARG A 590 2.49 1.47 -16.80
N PRO A 591 3.31 2.01 -17.71
CA PRO A 591 4.75 2.14 -17.49
C PRO A 591 5.06 3.07 -16.30
N HIS A 592 6.12 2.76 -15.54
CA HIS A 592 6.46 3.40 -14.24
C HIS A 592 6.65 4.92 -14.29
N GLU A 593 7.10 5.45 -15.43
CA GLU A 593 7.72 6.77 -15.53
C GLU A 593 6.75 7.90 -15.89
N GLU A 594 5.45 7.64 -15.87
CA GLU A 594 4.47 8.63 -16.30
C GLU A 594 3.82 9.32 -15.10
N CYS A 595 3.57 10.62 -15.24
CA CYS A 595 2.53 11.30 -14.46
C CYS A 595 1.24 10.48 -14.56
N LYS A 596 0.86 9.78 -13.49
CA LYS A 596 -0.36 8.97 -13.48
C LYS A 596 -1.59 9.87 -13.29
N ARG A 597 -1.52 10.75 -12.30
CA ARG A 597 -2.61 11.66 -11.94
C ARG A 597 -2.10 12.97 -11.37
N ILE A 598 -2.75 14.05 -11.75
CA ILE A 598 -2.55 15.39 -11.18
C ILE A 598 -3.51 15.54 -10.00
N GLU A 599 -3.00 15.71 -8.77
CA GLU A 599 -3.81 15.54 -7.55
C GLU A 599 -4.43 16.83 -7.00
N ARG A 600 -3.65 17.92 -6.86
CA ARG A 600 -4.12 19.16 -6.21
C ARG A 600 -3.47 20.41 -6.80
N LEU A 601 -4.25 21.16 -7.59
CA LEU A 601 -3.83 22.36 -8.34
C LEU A 601 -5.02 23.26 -8.68
N ASP A 602 -4.76 24.55 -8.95
CA ASP A 602 -5.70 25.43 -9.66
C ASP A 602 -5.16 25.67 -11.08
N VAL A 603 -5.91 25.29 -12.12
CA VAL A 603 -5.50 25.43 -13.52
C VAL A 603 -6.44 26.37 -14.25
N VAL A 604 -5.90 27.38 -14.93
CA VAL A 604 -6.67 28.25 -15.83
C VAL A 604 -6.18 28.09 -17.26
N PHE A 605 -7.07 27.76 -18.19
CA PHE A 605 -6.77 27.78 -19.62
C PHE A 605 -6.99 29.19 -20.20
N VAL A 606 -6.11 29.63 -21.08
CA VAL A 606 -6.28 30.84 -21.91
C VAL A 606 -6.29 30.38 -23.36
N ILE A 607 -7.48 30.40 -23.96
CA ILE A 607 -7.79 29.68 -25.20
C ILE A 607 -7.98 30.68 -26.33
N ASP A 608 -7.14 30.58 -27.35
CA ASP A 608 -7.30 31.33 -28.59
C ASP A 608 -8.52 30.82 -29.38
N GLY A 609 -9.50 31.69 -29.58
CA GLY A 609 -10.71 31.43 -30.36
C GLY A 609 -10.80 32.28 -31.63
N SER A 610 -9.65 32.76 -32.12
CA SER A 610 -9.53 33.66 -33.28
C SER A 610 -9.99 33.01 -34.60
N GLY A 611 -10.16 33.85 -35.62
CA GLY A 611 -10.69 33.42 -36.93
C GLY A 611 -9.72 32.61 -37.79
N SER A 612 -8.45 32.44 -37.38
CA SER A 612 -7.45 31.62 -38.07
C SER A 612 -7.62 30.12 -37.81
N ILE A 613 -8.40 29.74 -36.81
CA ILE A 613 -8.59 28.36 -36.35
C ILE A 613 -9.91 27.81 -36.92
N SER A 614 -9.83 26.74 -37.69
CA SER A 614 -11.02 26.03 -38.20
C SER A 614 -11.73 25.23 -37.09
N ARG A 615 -12.94 24.74 -37.37
CA ARG A 615 -13.71 23.92 -36.41
C ARG A 615 -13.00 22.62 -36.02
N GLU A 616 -12.32 21.96 -36.96
CA GLU A 616 -11.58 20.72 -36.71
C GLU A 616 -10.30 20.97 -35.90
N GLU A 617 -9.59 22.06 -36.22
CA GLU A 617 -8.42 22.50 -35.45
C GLU A 617 -8.80 22.89 -34.01
N TYR A 618 -9.94 23.56 -33.83
CA TYR A 618 -10.49 23.88 -32.51
C TYR A 618 -10.88 22.64 -31.71
N GLN A 619 -11.45 21.63 -32.37
CA GLN A 619 -11.73 20.34 -31.74
C GLN A 619 -10.44 19.69 -31.20
N THR A 620 -9.33 19.82 -31.92
CA THR A 620 -8.04 19.30 -31.46
C THR A 620 -7.53 20.04 -30.20
N MET A 621 -7.78 21.35 -30.09
CA MET A 621 -7.51 22.12 -28.87
C MET A 621 -8.43 21.72 -27.71
N GLN A 622 -9.72 21.47 -27.99
CA GLN A 622 -10.66 20.94 -27.01
C GLN A 622 -10.20 19.58 -26.49
N ASP A 623 -9.77 18.69 -27.37
CA ASP A 623 -9.27 17.36 -27.03
C ASP A 623 -8.00 17.47 -26.16
N PHE A 624 -7.07 18.38 -26.47
CA PHE A 624 -5.91 18.68 -25.62
C PHE A 624 -6.31 19.08 -24.19
N MET A 625 -7.28 19.99 -24.03
CA MET A 625 -7.77 20.42 -22.72
C MET A 625 -8.49 19.28 -21.99
N ILE A 626 -9.31 18.51 -22.72
CA ILE A 626 -10.03 17.35 -22.19
C ILE A 626 -9.06 16.28 -21.71
N ASP A 627 -7.95 16.06 -22.41
CA ASP A 627 -6.91 15.10 -22.01
C ASP A 627 -6.26 15.51 -20.68
N LEU A 628 -5.93 16.80 -20.49
CA LEU A 628 -5.43 17.31 -19.21
C LEU A 628 -6.45 17.20 -18.07
N VAL A 629 -7.71 17.52 -18.36
CA VAL A 629 -8.83 17.36 -17.42
C VAL A 629 -9.02 15.89 -17.05
N LYS A 630 -8.97 14.98 -18.04
CA LYS A 630 -9.04 13.53 -17.84
C LYS A 630 -7.87 12.99 -17.04
N LYS A 631 -6.69 13.58 -17.13
CA LYS A 631 -5.50 13.20 -16.36
C LYS A 631 -5.51 13.72 -14.90
N SER A 632 -6.47 14.59 -14.56
CA SER A 632 -6.52 15.28 -13.26
C SER A 632 -7.56 14.70 -12.30
N ASP A 633 -7.28 14.74 -11.00
CA ASP A 633 -8.25 14.49 -9.92
C ASP A 633 -9.16 15.71 -9.74
N VAL A 634 -10.29 15.78 -10.42
CA VAL A 634 -11.19 16.95 -10.33
C VAL A 634 -12.12 16.83 -9.13
N ALA A 635 -11.98 17.77 -8.18
CA ALA A 635 -12.91 17.98 -7.08
C ALA A 635 -12.66 19.36 -6.41
N PRO A 636 -13.59 19.89 -5.59
CA PRO A 636 -13.44 21.19 -4.94
C PRO A 636 -12.17 21.36 -4.08
N ASP A 637 -11.69 20.28 -3.47
CA ASP A 637 -10.46 20.21 -2.66
C ASP A 637 -9.24 19.65 -3.42
N ARG A 638 -9.41 19.29 -4.70
CA ARG A 638 -8.41 18.64 -5.57
C ARG A 638 -7.96 19.57 -6.71
N VAL A 639 -8.01 19.15 -7.98
CA VAL A 639 -7.78 20.00 -9.14
C VAL A 639 -9.05 20.77 -9.50
N GLN A 640 -8.91 22.09 -9.67
CA GLN A 640 -9.97 22.96 -10.19
C GLN A 640 -9.54 23.56 -11.53
N PHE A 641 -10.50 23.69 -12.45
CA PHE A 641 -10.26 24.27 -13.76
C PHE A 641 -11.09 25.53 -13.97
N GLY A 642 -10.44 26.58 -14.45
CA GLY A 642 -11.06 27.77 -15.03
C GLY A 642 -10.63 27.94 -16.48
N ALA A 643 -11.32 28.79 -17.21
CA ALA A 643 -10.95 29.10 -18.59
C ALA A 643 -11.30 30.54 -18.96
N VAL A 644 -10.38 31.18 -19.68
CA VAL A 644 -10.56 32.42 -20.41
C VAL A 644 -10.48 32.09 -21.89
N LYS A 645 -11.39 32.66 -22.67
CA LYS A 645 -11.36 32.54 -24.11
C LYS A 645 -11.14 33.91 -24.72
N TYR A 646 -10.34 34.02 -25.77
CA TYR A 646 -10.00 35.32 -26.32
C TYR A 646 -9.88 35.32 -27.85
N SER A 647 -10.19 36.48 -28.42
CA SER A 647 -9.68 36.91 -29.72
C SER A 647 -9.25 38.38 -29.58
N LYS A 648 -10.15 39.32 -29.89
CA LYS A 648 -9.92 40.76 -29.69
C LYS A 648 -10.11 41.18 -28.23
N GLU A 649 -11.12 40.62 -27.58
CA GLU A 649 -11.44 40.85 -26.17
C GLU A 649 -11.45 39.49 -25.45
N PRO A 650 -10.83 39.38 -24.26
CA PRO A 650 -10.92 38.18 -23.45
C PRO A 650 -12.25 38.12 -22.70
N GLU A 651 -12.85 36.93 -22.64
CA GLU A 651 -14.07 36.64 -21.90
C GLU A 651 -13.84 35.46 -20.95
N THR A 652 -14.43 35.53 -19.76
CA THR A 652 -14.42 34.39 -18.83
C THR A 652 -15.33 33.30 -19.40
N PHE A 653 -14.77 32.11 -19.65
CA PHE A 653 -15.55 30.95 -20.08
C PHE A 653 -16.16 30.23 -18.86
N PHE A 654 -15.35 29.94 -17.83
CA PHE A 654 -15.83 29.48 -16.52
C PHE A 654 -14.78 29.69 -15.41
N TYR A 655 -15.25 29.83 -14.16
CA TYR A 655 -14.39 29.99 -12.98
C TYR A 655 -13.94 28.64 -12.36
N LEU A 656 -12.87 28.66 -11.55
CA LEU A 656 -12.31 27.47 -10.88
C LEU A 656 -13.35 26.73 -10.02
N ASN A 657 -14.24 27.45 -9.36
CA ASN A 657 -15.27 26.89 -8.48
C ASN A 657 -16.62 26.59 -9.17
N GLN A 658 -16.72 26.77 -10.50
CA GLN A 658 -18.00 26.63 -11.21
C GLN A 658 -18.41 25.18 -11.46
N TYR A 659 -17.45 24.32 -11.86
CA TYR A 659 -17.72 22.92 -12.18
C TYR A 659 -16.96 21.99 -11.23
N PRO A 660 -17.66 21.26 -10.33
CA PRO A 660 -17.01 20.44 -9.31
C PRO A 660 -16.59 19.05 -9.80
N THR A 661 -16.96 18.64 -11.02
CA THR A 661 -16.69 17.28 -11.54
C THR A 661 -16.08 17.31 -12.94
N LYS A 662 -15.24 16.32 -13.20
CA LYS A 662 -14.58 16.10 -14.49
C LYS A 662 -15.57 16.07 -15.66
N SER A 663 -16.65 15.31 -15.52
CA SER A 663 -17.68 15.18 -16.56
C SER A 663 -18.33 16.51 -16.93
N LYS A 664 -18.56 17.40 -15.95
CA LYS A 664 -19.13 18.74 -16.19
C LYS A 664 -18.17 19.67 -16.91
N ILE A 665 -16.88 19.61 -16.57
CA ILE A 665 -15.85 20.40 -17.26
C ILE A 665 -15.70 19.92 -18.71
N VAL A 666 -15.63 18.59 -18.93
CA VAL A 666 -15.55 18.00 -20.27
C VAL A 666 -16.78 18.38 -21.11
N GLU A 667 -17.99 18.27 -20.54
CA GLU A 667 -19.24 18.69 -21.20
C GLU A 667 -19.22 20.18 -21.57
N ALA A 668 -18.70 21.05 -20.69
CA ALA A 668 -18.56 22.47 -20.97
C ALA A 668 -17.57 22.72 -22.13
N ILE A 669 -16.39 22.09 -22.10
CA ILE A 669 -15.37 22.24 -23.15
C ILE A 669 -15.87 21.71 -24.49
N GLN A 670 -16.52 20.53 -24.52
CA GLN A 670 -17.01 19.89 -25.76
C GLN A 670 -18.12 20.69 -26.47
N ASN A 671 -18.95 21.42 -25.71
CA ASN A 671 -20.07 22.18 -26.26
C ASN A 671 -19.66 23.61 -26.70
N ASP A 672 -18.39 23.97 -26.59
CA ASP A 672 -17.89 25.29 -26.94
C ASP A 672 -17.66 25.47 -28.46
N SER A 673 -17.72 26.71 -28.96
CA SER A 673 -17.59 27.06 -30.37
C SER A 673 -16.78 28.34 -30.59
N THR A 674 -15.97 28.44 -31.64
CA THR A 674 -15.08 29.62 -31.90
C THR A 674 -15.82 30.97 -31.96
N ILE A 675 -15.14 32.07 -31.61
CA ILE A 675 -15.72 33.44 -31.56
C ILE A 675 -15.28 34.33 -32.74
N GLY A 676 -14.22 33.93 -33.48
CA GLY A 676 -13.67 34.68 -34.62
C GLY A 676 -12.84 35.92 -34.21
N TYR A 677 -12.31 36.68 -35.19
CA TYR A 677 -11.50 37.93 -35.05
C TYR A 677 -9.98 37.75 -34.79
N SER A 678 -9.26 38.85 -34.47
CA SER A 678 -7.78 38.94 -34.32
C SER A 678 -7.28 38.66 -32.89
N THR A 679 -6.04 38.22 -32.70
CA THR A 679 -5.38 37.75 -31.45
C THR A 679 -4.72 38.84 -30.57
N TYR A 680 -5.20 39.03 -29.32
CA TYR A 680 -4.60 39.92 -28.29
C TYR A 680 -4.19 39.15 -27.02
N THR A 681 -3.08 38.42 -27.12
CA THR A 681 -2.61 37.47 -26.10
C THR A 681 -2.19 38.14 -24.78
N ALA A 682 -1.54 39.32 -24.80
CA ALA A 682 -1.09 39.95 -23.55
C ALA A 682 -2.29 40.40 -22.70
N LYS A 683 -3.32 40.95 -23.34
CA LYS A 683 -4.58 41.31 -22.70
C LYS A 683 -5.28 40.10 -22.09
N ALA A 684 -5.31 38.96 -22.79
CA ALA A 684 -5.92 37.72 -22.29
C ALA A 684 -5.18 37.13 -21.09
N VAL A 685 -3.84 37.09 -21.14
CA VAL A 685 -2.99 36.68 -20.01
C VAL A 685 -3.23 37.58 -18.81
N GLY A 686 -3.29 38.90 -19.00
CA GLY A 686 -3.60 39.84 -17.92
C GLY A 686 -5.00 39.66 -17.32
N TYR A 687 -6.00 39.38 -18.14
CA TYR A 687 -7.38 39.13 -17.70
C TYR A 687 -7.51 37.85 -16.86
N SER A 688 -6.72 36.82 -17.16
CA SER A 688 -6.73 35.55 -16.43
C SER A 688 -6.37 35.66 -14.94
N GLU A 689 -5.67 36.72 -14.55
CA GLU A 689 -5.25 36.96 -13.17
C GLU A 689 -6.43 36.96 -12.17
N ALA A 690 -7.59 37.51 -12.58
CA ALA A 690 -8.78 37.57 -11.73
C ALA A 690 -9.37 36.17 -11.44
N LEU A 691 -9.21 35.20 -12.33
CA LEU A 691 -9.76 33.85 -12.14
C LEU A 691 -9.08 33.10 -10.98
N PHE A 692 -7.87 33.49 -10.59
CA PHE A 692 -7.16 32.95 -9.44
C PHE A 692 -7.52 33.60 -8.09
N ALA A 693 -8.49 34.53 -8.08
CA ALA A 693 -8.98 35.15 -6.85
C ALA A 693 -9.79 34.16 -6.00
N GLN A 694 -9.83 34.37 -4.68
CA GLN A 694 -10.44 33.42 -3.74
C GLN A 694 -11.95 33.29 -3.95
N GLU A 695 -12.63 34.39 -4.29
CA GLU A 695 -14.05 34.44 -4.65
C GLU A 695 -14.38 33.60 -5.91
N HIS A 696 -13.40 33.39 -6.79
CA HIS A 696 -13.52 32.59 -8.01
C HIS A 696 -12.97 31.17 -7.85
N GLY A 697 -12.56 30.79 -6.64
CA GLY A 697 -12.10 29.45 -6.31
C GLY A 697 -10.58 29.31 -6.11
N GLY A 698 -9.80 30.38 -6.29
CA GLY A 698 -8.35 30.32 -6.09
C GLY A 698 -7.95 29.96 -4.65
N ARG A 699 -7.03 29.00 -4.51
CA ARG A 699 -6.62 28.40 -3.23
C ARG A 699 -5.16 28.67 -2.86
N LYS A 700 -4.56 29.73 -3.40
CA LYS A 700 -3.19 30.15 -3.06
C LYS A 700 -2.96 30.33 -1.55
N SER A 701 -3.95 30.87 -0.83
CA SER A 701 -3.88 31.05 0.64
C SER A 701 -3.80 29.73 1.42
N LYS A 702 -4.26 28.63 0.81
CA LYS A 702 -4.13 27.25 1.31
C LYS A 702 -2.88 26.55 0.77
N GLY A 703 -1.96 27.30 0.15
CA GLY A 703 -0.74 26.79 -0.45
C GLY A 703 -0.95 25.94 -1.70
N VAL A 704 -2.12 25.98 -2.35
CA VAL A 704 -2.36 25.25 -3.61
C VAL A 704 -1.63 25.95 -4.76
N PRO A 705 -0.80 25.25 -5.55
CA PRO A 705 -0.12 25.84 -6.70
C PRO A 705 -1.10 26.24 -7.80
N GLN A 706 -0.78 27.34 -8.51
CA GLN A 706 -1.65 27.95 -9.52
C GLN A 706 -0.95 27.96 -10.88
N ILE A 707 -1.61 27.41 -11.90
CA ILE A 707 -1.05 27.21 -13.24
C ILE A 707 -1.93 27.87 -14.30
N LEU A 708 -1.30 28.62 -15.20
CA LEU A 708 -1.90 29.20 -16.38
C LEU A 708 -1.39 28.47 -17.63
N ILE A 709 -2.28 27.92 -18.46
CA ILE A 709 -1.93 27.27 -19.72
C ILE A 709 -2.46 28.12 -20.87
N VAL A 710 -1.56 28.72 -21.66
CA VAL A 710 -1.90 29.59 -22.79
C VAL A 710 -1.77 28.80 -24.09
N ILE A 711 -2.81 28.76 -24.91
CA ILE A 711 -2.83 28.05 -26.20
C ILE A 711 -3.11 29.08 -27.32
N THR A 712 -2.20 29.21 -28.28
CA THR A 712 -2.24 30.26 -29.33
C THR A 712 -1.76 29.74 -30.69
N ASP A 713 -2.37 30.18 -31.80
CA ASP A 713 -2.01 29.72 -33.17
C ASP A 713 -1.28 30.78 -34.03
N GLY A 714 -1.15 32.01 -33.53
CA GLY A 714 -0.56 33.12 -34.29
C GLY A 714 0.01 34.28 -33.47
N ASP A 715 0.49 35.29 -34.20
CA ASP A 715 1.15 36.49 -33.66
C ASP A 715 0.23 37.32 -32.75
N SER A 716 0.72 37.64 -31.55
CA SER A 716 0.07 38.60 -30.66
C SER A 716 0.14 40.02 -31.24
N ARG A 717 -1.01 40.71 -31.34
CA ARG A 717 -1.06 42.13 -31.74
C ARG A 717 -0.62 43.10 -30.65
N ASP A 718 -0.36 42.58 -29.45
CA ASP A 718 0.06 43.29 -28.24
C ASP A 718 1.35 42.71 -27.63
N ALA A 719 2.20 42.09 -28.47
CA ALA A 719 3.40 41.36 -28.04
C ALA A 719 4.38 42.20 -27.20
N GLU A 720 4.46 43.52 -27.43
CA GLU A 720 5.31 44.43 -26.64
C GLU A 720 4.95 44.45 -25.13
N GLN A 721 3.69 44.17 -24.78
CA GLN A 721 3.20 44.16 -23.40
C GLN A 721 3.23 42.76 -22.75
N LEU A 722 3.54 41.73 -23.54
CA LEU A 722 3.37 40.34 -23.16
C LEU A 722 4.33 39.92 -22.05
N ASN A 723 5.61 40.27 -22.18
CA ASN A 723 6.63 39.92 -21.18
C ASN A 723 6.34 40.56 -19.81
N ASP A 724 6.04 41.86 -19.78
CA ASP A 724 5.75 42.59 -18.54
C ASP A 724 4.49 42.05 -17.85
N THR A 725 3.46 41.73 -18.63
CA THR A 725 2.21 41.15 -18.11
C THR A 725 2.44 39.75 -17.55
N ALA A 726 3.10 38.87 -18.30
CA ALA A 726 3.37 37.51 -17.86
C ALA A 726 4.33 37.49 -16.65
N LYS A 727 5.35 38.35 -16.63
CA LYS A 727 6.26 38.49 -15.48
C LYS A 727 5.52 38.87 -14.20
N ARG A 728 4.55 39.79 -14.27
CA ARG A 728 3.72 40.15 -13.11
C ARG A 728 2.99 38.94 -12.51
N LEU A 729 2.43 38.06 -13.35
CA LEU A 729 1.76 36.84 -12.90
C LEU A 729 2.77 35.84 -12.30
N ARG A 730 3.94 35.67 -12.94
CA ARG A 730 5.02 34.81 -12.42
C ARG A 730 5.57 35.30 -11.07
N ASP A 731 5.72 36.62 -10.88
CA ASP A 731 6.14 37.22 -9.60
C ASP A 731 5.08 37.02 -8.51
N LYS A 732 3.81 36.85 -8.88
CA LYS A 732 2.72 36.40 -8.00
C LYS A 732 2.71 34.88 -7.79
N GLY A 733 3.69 34.13 -8.29
CA GLY A 733 3.79 32.69 -8.09
C GLY A 733 2.85 31.85 -8.96
N ILE A 734 2.30 32.41 -10.04
CA ILE A 734 1.55 31.66 -11.05
C ILE A 734 2.55 31.06 -12.05
N ILE A 735 2.46 29.76 -12.28
CA ILE A 735 3.29 29.03 -13.25
C ILE A 735 2.62 29.14 -14.62
N ILE A 736 3.34 29.58 -15.65
CA ILE A 736 2.78 29.77 -16.99
C ILE A 736 3.38 28.74 -17.94
N TYR A 737 2.52 27.92 -18.56
CA TYR A 737 2.83 27.07 -19.69
C TYR A 737 2.31 27.69 -20.99
N ALA A 738 3.18 27.89 -21.97
CA ALA A 738 2.82 28.48 -23.26
C ALA A 738 2.85 27.42 -24.37
N VAL A 739 1.74 27.24 -25.08
CA VAL A 739 1.58 26.27 -26.17
C VAL A 739 1.30 27.03 -27.46
N GLY A 740 2.28 27.02 -28.36
CA GLY A 740 2.17 27.60 -29.69
C GLY A 740 1.97 26.55 -30.77
N ILE A 741 1.09 26.84 -31.71
CA ILE A 741 0.76 25.95 -32.83
C ILE A 741 1.01 26.71 -34.13
N LYS A 742 1.61 26.05 -35.14
CA LYS A 742 1.74 26.54 -36.53
C LYS A 742 2.40 27.91 -36.67
N GLY A 743 1.65 29.01 -36.56
CA GLY A 743 2.14 30.37 -36.76
C GLY A 743 2.69 31.06 -35.52
N ALA A 744 2.66 30.41 -34.35
CA ALA A 744 3.12 31.00 -33.09
C ALA A 744 4.64 31.24 -33.07
N LYS A 745 5.08 32.38 -32.51
CA LYS A 745 6.51 32.73 -32.40
C LYS A 745 7.16 32.22 -31.11
N PRO A 746 8.25 31.43 -31.20
CA PRO A 746 8.97 30.94 -30.02
C PRO A 746 9.38 32.03 -29.01
N ASP A 747 9.79 33.21 -29.49
CA ASP A 747 10.19 34.33 -28.61
C ASP A 747 9.01 34.84 -27.75
N GLU A 748 7.79 34.88 -28.31
CA GLU A 748 6.58 35.27 -27.57
C GLU A 748 6.20 34.20 -26.52
N LEU A 749 6.32 32.92 -26.89
CA LEU A 749 6.08 31.80 -25.99
C LEU A 749 7.07 31.80 -24.81
N LEU A 750 8.35 32.02 -25.09
CA LEU A 750 9.40 32.13 -24.08
C LEU A 750 9.18 33.35 -23.17
N ALA A 751 8.75 34.49 -23.72
CA ALA A 751 8.41 35.67 -22.93
C ALA A 751 7.25 35.42 -21.94
N MET A 752 6.25 34.62 -22.34
CA MET A 752 5.14 34.20 -21.47
C MET A 752 5.54 33.17 -20.42
N ALA A 753 6.27 32.13 -20.82
CA ALA A 753 6.66 31.03 -19.93
C ALA A 753 7.77 31.45 -18.94
N GLY A 754 8.69 32.30 -19.38
CA GLY A 754 9.86 32.75 -18.62
C GLY A 754 11.03 31.76 -18.63
N SER A 755 10.85 30.55 -19.18
CA SER A 755 11.89 29.54 -19.32
C SER A 755 11.58 28.56 -20.46
N GLU A 756 12.61 27.95 -21.04
CA GLU A 756 12.48 27.05 -22.19
C GLU A 756 11.79 25.72 -21.86
N ASP A 757 11.83 25.29 -20.60
CA ASP A 757 11.19 24.05 -20.13
C ASP A 757 9.66 24.18 -19.92
N LYS A 758 9.11 25.39 -20.11
CA LYS A 758 7.70 25.72 -19.88
C LYS A 758 6.97 26.22 -21.12
N TYR A 759 7.61 26.22 -22.29
CA TYR A 759 6.92 26.46 -23.55
C TYR A 759 7.04 25.29 -24.52
N TYR A 760 6.03 25.13 -25.35
CA TYR A 760 5.91 24.06 -26.32
C TYR A 760 5.47 24.65 -27.65
N TYR A 761 6.14 24.25 -28.72
CA TYR A 761 5.78 24.63 -30.08
C TYR A 761 5.54 23.38 -30.91
N VAL A 762 4.45 23.35 -31.69
CA VAL A 762 4.11 22.26 -32.60
C VAL A 762 3.75 22.80 -33.98
N ASP A 763 4.23 22.13 -35.03
CA ASP A 763 4.01 22.57 -36.42
C ASP A 763 2.56 22.32 -36.90
N THR A 764 1.84 21.40 -36.26
CA THR A 764 0.45 21.03 -36.61
C THR A 764 -0.41 20.88 -35.36
N PHE A 765 -1.73 21.04 -35.52
CA PHE A 765 -2.70 20.80 -34.44
C PHE A 765 -2.66 19.36 -33.91
N GLU A 766 -2.43 18.37 -34.79
CA GLU A 766 -2.26 16.97 -34.37
C GLU A 766 -1.09 16.78 -33.38
N GLY A 767 -0.06 17.63 -33.46
CA GLY A 767 1.06 17.64 -32.52
C GLY A 767 0.65 17.91 -31.06
N LEU A 768 -0.49 18.57 -30.82
CA LEU A 768 -1.00 18.85 -29.47
C LEU A 768 -1.24 17.59 -28.64
N LYS A 769 -1.55 16.46 -29.29
CA LYS A 769 -1.75 15.19 -28.59
C LYS A 769 -0.50 14.73 -27.84
N ASN A 770 0.69 15.04 -28.35
CA ASN A 770 1.95 14.73 -27.67
C ASN A 770 2.28 15.80 -26.61
N THR A 771 1.91 17.05 -26.89
CA THR A 771 2.08 18.15 -25.96
C THR A 771 1.25 17.97 -24.68
N SER A 772 0.05 17.41 -24.76
CA SER A 772 -0.78 17.13 -23.57
C SER A 772 -0.06 16.16 -22.62
N VAL A 773 0.63 15.14 -23.14
CA VAL A 773 1.44 14.20 -22.35
C VAL A 773 2.62 14.92 -21.70
N ALA A 774 3.42 15.66 -22.47
CA ALA A 774 4.60 16.35 -21.97
C ALA A 774 4.25 17.41 -20.90
N ILE A 775 3.15 18.14 -21.09
CA ILE A 775 2.65 19.12 -20.11
C ILE A 775 2.09 18.43 -18.87
N SER A 776 1.35 17.32 -19.04
CA SER A 776 0.84 16.54 -17.90
C SER A 776 1.99 16.11 -16.98
N GLU A 777 3.11 15.63 -17.56
CA GLU A 777 4.30 15.25 -16.81
C GLU A 777 4.86 16.40 -15.97
N LYS A 778 5.02 17.59 -16.56
CA LYS A 778 5.51 18.77 -15.85
C LYS A 778 4.54 19.26 -14.77
N ILE A 779 3.25 19.35 -15.09
CA ILE A 779 2.21 19.78 -14.15
C ILE A 779 2.11 18.81 -12.96
N CYS A 780 2.37 17.52 -13.18
CA CYS A 780 2.42 16.55 -12.11
C CYS A 780 3.51 16.88 -11.08
N ASP A 781 4.69 17.32 -11.50
CA ASP A 781 5.77 17.67 -10.57
C ASP A 781 5.44 18.91 -9.72
N ASP A 782 4.63 19.80 -10.28
CA ASP A 782 4.12 21.01 -9.62
C ASP A 782 2.91 20.73 -8.71
N SER A 783 2.18 19.62 -8.93
CA SER A 783 1.01 19.26 -8.12
C SER A 783 1.37 18.83 -6.70
N LYS A 784 0.54 19.21 -5.73
CA LYS A 784 0.66 18.78 -4.32
C LYS A 784 -0.07 17.45 -4.06
N PRO A 785 0.38 16.65 -3.06
CA PRO A 785 -0.30 15.43 -2.66
C PRO A 785 -1.69 15.70 -2.06
N GLU A 786 -2.53 14.67 -2.05
CA GLU A 786 -3.90 14.71 -1.54
C GLU A 786 -4.04 15.03 -0.02
N CYS A 787 -3.01 14.80 0.79
CA CYS A 787 -3.14 14.76 2.25
C CYS A 787 -2.47 15.91 3.02
N GLU A 788 -2.95 16.18 4.24
CA GLU A 788 -2.27 17.01 5.24
C GLU A 788 -1.32 16.14 6.07
N ILE A 789 -0.02 16.32 5.87
CA ILE A 789 1.04 15.58 6.58
C ILE A 789 1.18 16.15 7.99
N GLN A 790 1.00 15.32 9.01
CA GLN A 790 1.21 15.68 10.42
C GLN A 790 2.38 14.88 10.97
N VAL A 791 3.58 15.48 10.93
CA VAL A 791 4.83 14.76 11.12
C VAL A 791 5.86 15.55 11.94
N ASP A 792 6.55 14.86 12.83
CA ASP A 792 7.83 15.32 13.37
C ASP A 792 8.93 14.65 12.54
N LEU A 793 9.41 15.35 11.50
CA LEU A 793 10.32 14.84 10.47
C LEU A 793 11.77 15.26 10.73
N VAL A 794 12.67 14.28 10.84
CA VAL A 794 14.11 14.51 10.96
C VAL A 794 14.82 14.04 9.71
N PHE A 795 15.57 14.92 9.05
CA PHE A 795 16.50 14.54 7.99
C PHE A 795 17.86 14.20 8.60
N LEU A 796 18.32 12.97 8.36
CA LEU A 796 19.67 12.51 8.67
C LEU A 796 20.42 12.30 7.34
N ILE A 797 21.25 13.27 6.97
CA ILE A 797 21.90 13.31 5.65
C ILE A 797 23.39 12.99 5.75
N ASP A 798 23.89 12.31 4.73
CA ASP A 798 25.32 12.05 4.59
C ASP A 798 26.06 13.35 4.23
N GLY A 799 26.94 13.78 5.13
CA GLY A 799 27.79 14.95 4.95
C GLY A 799 29.23 14.57 4.61
N SER A 800 29.53 13.30 4.33
CA SER A 800 30.88 12.84 4.04
C SER A 800 31.43 13.43 2.75
N ASN A 801 32.74 13.30 2.55
CA ASN A 801 33.43 13.83 1.38
C ASN A 801 33.41 12.89 0.15
N THR A 802 32.67 11.77 0.21
CA THR A 802 32.43 10.90 -0.95
C THR A 802 31.41 11.53 -1.90
N ILE A 803 30.53 12.38 -1.38
CA ILE A 803 29.58 13.18 -2.14
C ILE A 803 30.27 14.43 -2.69
N TYR A 804 30.20 14.67 -4.01
CA TYR A 804 30.72 15.89 -4.61
C TYR A 804 29.91 17.13 -4.19
N GLN A 805 30.52 18.31 -4.26
CA GLN A 805 29.89 19.55 -3.78
C GLN A 805 28.59 19.89 -4.52
N ASP A 806 28.52 19.58 -5.82
CA ASP A 806 27.32 19.76 -6.65
C ASP A 806 26.24 18.76 -6.25
N ASP A 807 26.60 17.49 -6.03
CA ASP A 807 25.68 16.44 -5.55
C ASP A 807 25.12 16.75 -4.16
N PHE A 808 25.95 17.26 -3.25
CA PHE A 808 25.50 17.72 -1.93
C PHE A 808 24.52 18.90 -2.06
N THR A 809 24.72 19.76 -3.07
CA THR A 809 23.79 20.85 -3.39
C THR A 809 22.47 20.31 -3.95
N THR A 810 22.52 19.30 -4.82
CA THR A 810 21.35 18.58 -5.33
C THR A 810 20.57 17.91 -4.20
N MET A 811 21.23 17.28 -3.25
CA MET A 811 20.58 16.72 -2.05
C MET A 811 19.91 17.81 -1.21
N LYS A 812 20.56 18.96 -0.98
CA LYS A 812 19.91 20.10 -0.29
C LYS A 812 18.69 20.62 -1.04
N ASN A 813 18.73 20.65 -2.37
CA ASN A 813 17.58 21.01 -3.20
C ASN A 813 16.44 20.00 -3.02
N PHE A 814 16.74 18.71 -3.05
CA PHE A 814 15.76 17.65 -2.79
C PHE A 814 15.06 17.79 -1.42
N LEU A 815 15.78 18.10 -0.34
CA LEU A 815 15.15 18.34 0.97
C LEU A 815 14.17 19.52 0.94
N LYS A 816 14.56 20.61 0.27
CA LYS A 816 13.70 21.79 0.08
C LYS A 816 12.46 21.45 -0.74
N ASP A 817 12.61 20.60 -1.75
CA ASP A 817 11.50 20.17 -2.61
C ASP A 817 10.50 19.30 -1.84
N ILE A 818 10.96 18.44 -0.93
CA ILE A 818 10.07 17.71 0.02
C ILE A 818 9.30 18.72 0.89
N ILE A 819 9.99 19.71 1.45
CA ILE A 819 9.37 20.74 2.29
C ILE A 819 8.34 21.54 1.50
N ASP A 820 8.58 21.82 0.22
CA ASP A 820 7.63 22.52 -0.66
C ASP A 820 6.29 21.78 -0.80
N GLN A 821 6.31 20.45 -0.75
CA GLN A 821 5.12 19.60 -0.81
C GLN A 821 4.35 19.49 0.51
N ILE A 822 4.95 19.86 1.64
CA ILE A 822 4.32 19.80 2.96
C ILE A 822 3.67 21.15 3.29
N ASP A 823 2.41 21.10 3.75
CA ASP A 823 1.72 22.24 4.35
C ASP A 823 2.32 22.45 5.76
N TYR A 824 3.12 23.50 5.90
CA TYR A 824 3.94 23.74 7.10
C TYR A 824 3.15 24.55 8.15
N ASP A 825 2.43 23.83 9.00
CA ASP A 825 1.62 24.36 10.09
C ASP A 825 2.14 23.93 11.48
N ASP A 826 1.40 24.21 12.55
CA ASP A 826 1.76 23.81 13.91
C ASP A 826 1.84 22.28 14.11
N ASN A 827 1.35 21.46 13.18
CA ASN A 827 1.39 19.99 13.26
C ASN A 827 2.59 19.39 12.53
N VAL A 828 3.46 20.22 11.97
CA VAL A 828 4.71 19.79 11.33
C VAL A 828 5.91 20.39 12.07
N GLN A 829 6.87 19.54 12.44
CA GLN A 829 8.19 19.99 12.89
C GLN A 829 9.28 19.33 12.07
N ILE A 830 10.31 20.10 11.74
CA ILE A 830 11.44 19.62 10.95
C ILE A 830 12.75 19.84 11.70
N GLY A 831 13.57 18.79 11.73
CA GLY A 831 14.92 18.79 12.30
C GLY A 831 15.93 18.23 11.30
N ILE A 832 17.20 18.63 11.40
CA ILE A 832 18.26 18.17 10.48
C ILE A 832 19.54 17.84 11.25
N ALA A 833 20.14 16.72 10.88
CA ALA A 833 21.49 16.32 11.27
C ALA A 833 22.27 15.77 10.07
N GLN A 834 23.58 15.97 10.10
CA GLN A 834 24.53 15.37 9.18
C GLN A 834 25.33 14.26 9.86
N TYR A 835 25.80 13.28 9.08
CA TYR A 835 26.76 12.29 9.55
C TYR A 835 27.88 12.02 8.55
N SER A 836 29.00 11.52 9.07
CA SER A 836 30.14 10.94 8.34
C SER A 836 30.80 9.91 9.29
N ASP A 837 32.11 10.00 9.49
CA ASP A 837 32.84 9.45 10.64
C ASP A 837 32.44 10.07 11.99
N ARG A 838 31.63 11.12 11.97
CA ARG A 838 31.11 11.82 13.15
C ARG A 838 29.68 12.29 12.91
N TYR A 839 28.96 12.60 13.99
CA TYR A 839 27.59 13.10 13.95
C TYR A 839 27.57 14.63 14.20
N LYS A 840 26.78 15.38 13.43
CA LYS A 840 26.59 16.82 13.61
C LYS A 840 25.11 17.18 13.52
N ARG A 841 24.54 17.67 14.62
CA ARG A 841 23.19 18.27 14.62
C ARG A 841 23.25 19.67 14.02
N GLU A 842 22.48 19.93 12.96
CA GLU A 842 22.34 21.29 12.40
C GLU A 842 21.30 22.09 13.17
N PHE A 843 20.10 21.53 13.36
CA PHE A 843 19.05 22.13 14.20
C PHE A 843 18.01 21.08 14.63
N SER A 844 17.35 21.35 15.77
CA SER A 844 16.35 20.45 16.37
C SER A 844 14.96 20.66 15.80
N LEU A 845 14.04 19.73 16.07
CA LEU A 845 12.62 19.85 15.73
C LEU A 845 12.04 21.17 16.26
N GLY A 846 11.31 21.89 15.40
CA GLY A 846 10.62 23.14 15.76
C GLY A 846 11.51 24.38 15.89
N ALA A 847 12.78 24.31 15.50
CA ALA A 847 13.71 25.45 15.53
C ALA A 847 13.26 26.63 14.66
N TYR A 848 12.55 26.35 13.56
CA TYR A 848 12.02 27.34 12.63
C TYR A 848 10.52 27.15 12.48
N GLN A 849 9.75 28.23 12.50
CA GLN A 849 8.29 28.21 12.30
C GLN A 849 7.90 28.69 10.90
N ASN A 850 8.83 29.31 10.18
CA ASN A 850 8.62 29.82 8.83
C ASN A 850 9.30 28.93 7.78
N LYS A 851 8.52 28.50 6.77
CA LYS A 851 9.00 27.64 5.68
C LYS A 851 10.12 28.27 4.85
N SER A 852 10.08 29.58 4.58
CA SER A 852 11.10 30.30 3.83
C SER A 852 12.42 30.38 4.61
N GLU A 853 12.34 30.65 5.92
CA GLU A 853 13.50 30.65 6.81
C GLU A 853 14.14 29.27 6.89
N LEU A 854 13.34 28.22 7.10
CA LEU A 854 13.80 26.83 7.10
C LEU A 854 14.56 26.48 5.82
N LYS A 855 14.02 26.82 4.64
CA LYS A 855 14.69 26.60 3.34
C LYS A 855 16.00 27.37 3.21
N SER A 856 16.06 28.60 3.69
CA SER A 856 17.29 29.40 3.71
C SER A 856 18.37 28.73 4.58
N GLN A 857 17.97 28.22 5.76
CA GLN A 857 18.88 27.53 6.66
C GLN A 857 19.41 26.22 6.07
N ILE A 858 18.56 25.47 5.38
CA ILE A 858 18.98 24.27 4.62
C ILE A 858 20.03 24.64 3.58
N GLN A 859 19.80 25.70 2.79
CA GLN A 859 20.75 26.14 1.77
C GLN A 859 22.15 26.44 2.35
N ASN A 860 22.18 27.00 3.56
CA ASN A 860 23.40 27.41 4.27
C ASN A 860 24.14 26.26 4.97
N ILE A 861 23.57 25.04 5.00
CA ILE A 861 24.26 23.87 5.56
C ILE A 861 25.55 23.61 4.76
N LYS A 862 26.65 23.56 5.51
CA LYS A 862 28.00 23.22 5.00
C LYS A 862 28.23 21.72 5.16
N GLN A 863 28.67 21.09 4.09
CA GLN A 863 29.07 19.68 4.05
C GLN A 863 30.18 19.41 5.09
N MET A 864 30.18 18.21 5.64
CA MET A 864 31.24 17.77 6.56
C MET A 864 32.48 17.34 5.76
N THR A 865 33.58 17.04 6.46
CA THR A 865 34.87 16.70 5.86
C THR A 865 35.33 15.28 6.26
N GLY A 866 34.39 14.43 6.70
CA GLY A 866 34.69 13.06 7.10
C GLY A 866 34.81 12.14 5.90
N THR A 867 35.65 11.10 6.01
CA THR A 867 36.00 10.19 4.90
C THR A 867 35.31 8.83 4.95
N SER A 868 34.40 8.65 5.91
CA SER A 868 33.69 7.38 6.13
C SER A 868 32.25 7.68 6.54
N THR A 869 31.42 6.65 6.50
CA THR A 869 29.97 6.65 6.70
C THR A 869 29.65 5.73 7.89
N LEU A 870 29.42 6.32 9.08
CA LEU A 870 29.03 5.59 10.30
C LEU A 870 27.55 5.79 10.60
N ILE A 871 26.69 5.15 9.80
CA ILE A 871 25.24 5.29 9.88
C ILE A 871 24.73 4.77 11.23
N GLY A 872 25.27 3.65 11.73
CA GLY A 872 24.85 3.06 13.01
C GLY A 872 25.06 4.00 14.19
N ALA A 873 26.23 4.64 14.27
CA ALA A 873 26.55 5.66 15.26
C ALA A 873 25.63 6.89 15.13
N ALA A 874 25.33 7.30 13.91
CA ALA A 874 24.41 8.40 13.63
C ALA A 874 22.98 8.08 14.08
N LEU A 875 22.49 6.85 13.84
CA LEU A 875 21.17 6.38 14.29
C LEU A 875 21.06 6.36 15.82
N ARG A 876 22.10 5.93 16.54
CA ARG A 876 22.13 6.00 18.01
C ARG A 876 21.99 7.44 18.52
N LYS A 877 22.56 8.41 17.79
CA LYS A 877 22.56 9.83 18.17
C LYS A 877 21.30 10.57 17.77
N VAL A 878 20.76 10.30 16.58
CA VAL A 878 19.53 10.96 16.11
C VAL A 878 18.32 10.64 16.98
N LYS A 879 18.37 9.52 17.73
CA LYS A 879 17.43 9.19 18.80
C LYS A 879 17.17 10.34 19.77
N GLU A 880 18.16 11.19 20.04
CA GLU A 880 18.03 12.37 20.91
C GLU A 880 17.03 13.42 20.38
N PHE A 881 16.71 13.40 19.07
CA PHE A 881 15.63 14.25 18.52
C PHE A 881 14.24 13.80 19.00
N PHE A 882 14.08 12.51 19.33
CA PHE A 882 12.79 11.89 19.63
C PHE A 882 12.58 11.59 21.13
N ALA A 883 13.58 11.80 22.00
CA ALA A 883 13.54 11.44 23.42
C ALA A 883 13.39 12.63 24.41
N PRO A 884 12.61 12.52 25.51
CA PRO A 884 11.49 11.62 25.75
C PRO A 884 10.15 12.26 25.33
N ALA A 885 9.41 11.59 24.45
CA ALA A 885 8.02 11.09 24.60
C ALA A 885 7.03 11.77 25.58
N ARG A 886 7.14 13.08 25.87
CA ARG A 886 6.22 13.87 26.72
C ARG A 886 5.92 15.26 26.18
N SER A 887 6.16 15.52 24.90
CA SER A 887 5.56 16.69 24.25
C SER A 887 4.10 16.37 23.94
N ARG A 888 3.21 17.37 24.05
CA ARG A 888 1.76 17.33 23.76
C ARG A 888 1.36 16.80 22.35
N ARG A 889 2.30 16.33 21.54
CA ARG A 889 2.14 15.94 20.13
C ARG A 889 1.80 14.46 19.92
N VAL A 890 2.24 13.57 20.82
CA VAL A 890 1.81 12.14 20.80
C VAL A 890 0.29 12.04 21.01
N THR A 891 -0.29 12.91 21.85
CA THR A 891 -1.74 13.02 22.05
C THR A 891 -2.50 13.65 20.88
N ARG A 892 -1.79 14.26 19.91
CA ARG A 892 -2.36 14.80 18.66
C ARG A 892 -2.15 13.87 17.46
N ASN A 893 -1.64 12.65 17.67
CA ASN A 893 -1.45 11.66 16.61
C ASN A 893 -0.44 12.10 15.52
N VAL A 894 0.57 12.89 15.88
CA VAL A 894 1.69 13.30 15.01
C VAL A 894 2.72 12.16 14.93
N GLN A 895 3.15 11.79 13.73
CA GLN A 895 4.03 10.64 13.49
C GLN A 895 5.52 11.06 13.55
N PRO A 896 6.37 10.40 14.36
CA PRO A 896 7.81 10.64 14.32
C PRO A 896 8.43 9.91 13.13
N VAL A 897 9.10 10.66 12.25
CA VAL A 897 9.70 10.14 11.02
C VAL A 897 11.18 10.51 10.96
N LEU A 898 12.00 9.55 10.58
CA LEU A 898 13.41 9.75 10.27
C LEU A 898 13.63 9.45 8.77
N LEU A 899 14.13 10.42 8.03
CA LEU A 899 14.56 10.25 6.64
C LEU A 899 16.10 10.17 6.60
N VAL A 900 16.64 9.01 6.24
CA VAL A 900 18.08 8.77 6.11
C VAL A 900 18.48 8.86 4.64
N VAL A 901 19.48 9.66 4.30
CA VAL A 901 20.02 9.76 2.92
C VAL A 901 21.51 9.42 2.96
N THR A 902 21.94 8.44 2.15
CA THR A 902 23.31 7.90 2.10
C THR A 902 23.79 7.67 0.67
N ASP A 903 25.08 7.90 0.38
CA ASP A 903 25.72 7.56 -0.91
C ASP A 903 26.65 6.34 -0.82
N GLY A 904 26.80 5.77 0.38
CA GLY A 904 27.69 4.63 0.61
C GLY A 904 27.25 3.72 1.75
N ASP A 905 27.93 2.57 1.81
CA ASP A 905 27.71 1.53 2.83
C ASP A 905 28.20 1.99 4.20
N SER A 906 27.50 1.59 5.26
CA SER A 906 27.94 1.85 6.63
C SER A 906 29.13 0.98 7.01
N HIS A 907 30.10 1.57 7.72
CA HIS A 907 31.27 0.87 8.26
C HIS A 907 31.07 0.35 9.69
N ASP A 908 29.87 0.51 10.24
CA ASP A 908 29.44 0.01 11.56
C ASP A 908 28.04 -0.64 11.49
N ASP A 909 27.62 -1.31 12.57
CA ASP A 909 26.33 -1.98 12.64
C ASP A 909 25.15 -0.98 12.63
N VAL A 910 24.28 -1.13 11.62
CA VAL A 910 23.06 -0.33 11.43
C VAL A 910 21.80 -1.02 11.97
N ALA A 911 21.81 -2.34 12.12
CA ALA A 911 20.60 -3.11 12.38
C ALA A 911 20.06 -2.87 13.78
N GLU A 912 20.90 -2.99 14.82
CA GLU A 912 20.50 -2.80 16.21
C GLU A 912 20.06 -1.34 16.49
N PRO A 913 20.81 -0.28 16.10
CA PRO A 913 20.37 1.10 16.31
C PRO A 913 19.05 1.46 15.62
N ALA A 914 18.84 0.93 14.41
CA ALA A 914 17.60 1.19 13.68
C ALA A 914 16.41 0.45 14.31
N GLU A 915 16.60 -0.79 14.78
CA GLU A 915 15.58 -1.54 15.52
C GLU A 915 15.17 -0.82 16.80
N ASP A 916 16.12 -0.23 17.53
CA ASP A 916 15.84 0.56 18.73
C ASP A 916 14.97 1.79 18.46
N LEU A 917 15.25 2.53 17.38
CA LEU A 917 14.42 3.66 16.96
C LEU A 917 13.00 3.21 16.55
N ARG A 918 12.89 2.12 15.79
CA ARG A 918 11.58 1.56 15.39
C ARG A 918 10.79 1.04 16.59
N ARG A 919 11.45 0.47 17.61
CA ARG A 919 10.81 0.09 18.89
C ARG A 919 10.23 1.28 19.63
N GLU A 920 10.81 2.47 19.47
CA GLU A 920 10.25 3.74 19.96
C GLU A 920 9.21 4.36 19.04
N GLY A 921 8.82 3.64 17.98
CA GLY A 921 7.80 4.01 16.99
C GLY A 921 8.24 5.06 15.99
N VAL A 922 9.55 5.29 15.83
CA VAL A 922 10.07 6.12 14.74
C VAL A 922 9.95 5.36 13.42
N HIS A 923 9.27 5.96 12.45
CA HIS A 923 9.20 5.43 11.09
C HIS A 923 10.45 5.88 10.32
N ILE A 924 11.27 4.92 9.90
CA ILE A 924 12.53 5.21 9.21
C ILE A 924 12.35 4.97 7.71
N TYR A 925 12.64 5.99 6.90
CA TYR A 925 12.69 5.95 5.45
C TYR A 925 14.15 6.06 5.04
N ALA A 926 14.66 5.11 4.25
CA ALA A 926 16.08 5.03 3.89
C ALA A 926 16.25 5.23 2.38
N ILE A 927 17.02 6.25 2.00
CA ILE A 927 17.32 6.62 0.62
C ILE A 927 18.80 6.34 0.36
N GLY A 928 19.09 5.44 -0.57
CA GLY A 928 20.44 5.21 -1.08
C GLY A 928 20.62 5.82 -2.46
N VAL A 929 21.76 6.48 -2.68
CA VAL A 929 22.13 7.07 -3.95
C VAL A 929 23.37 6.37 -4.50
N GLY A 930 23.32 5.92 -5.75
CA GLY A 930 24.41 5.19 -6.38
C GLY A 930 24.49 3.74 -5.94
N LYS A 931 25.72 3.23 -5.81
CA LYS A 931 25.96 1.82 -5.47
C LYS A 931 25.91 1.65 -3.96
N ILE A 932 24.82 1.06 -3.47
CA ILE A 932 24.55 0.87 -2.04
C ILE A 932 24.26 -0.59 -1.69
N ASP A 933 24.47 -0.97 -0.43
CA ASP A 933 24.01 -2.25 0.11
C ASP A 933 22.50 -2.18 0.45
N HIS A 934 21.69 -2.79 -0.41
CA HIS A 934 20.24 -2.86 -0.24
C HIS A 934 19.81 -3.59 1.04
N LEU A 935 20.65 -4.47 1.58
CA LEU A 935 20.40 -5.13 2.85
C LEU A 935 20.51 -4.12 4.00
N GLN A 936 21.58 -3.32 4.04
CA GLN A 936 21.76 -2.29 5.07
C GLN A 936 20.61 -1.28 5.05
N LEU A 937 20.20 -0.80 3.86
CA LEU A 937 19.03 0.09 3.76
C LEU A 937 17.75 -0.58 4.28
N THR A 938 17.56 -1.86 3.99
CA THR A 938 16.39 -2.61 4.48
C THR A 938 16.45 -2.80 6.00
N GLN A 939 17.62 -3.01 6.58
CA GLN A 939 17.83 -3.08 8.03
C GLN A 939 17.55 -1.74 8.72
N ILE A 940 17.89 -0.63 8.06
CA ILE A 940 17.60 0.74 8.54
C ILE A 940 16.09 1.01 8.48
N ALA A 941 15.45 0.76 7.34
CA ALA A 941 14.02 0.99 7.14
C ALA A 941 13.13 0.00 7.92
N GLY A 942 13.63 -1.21 8.16
CA GLY A 942 12.92 -2.35 8.76
C GLY A 942 11.99 -3.11 7.81
N VAL A 943 11.53 -2.45 6.73
CA VAL A 943 10.67 -3.04 5.69
C VAL A 943 11.07 -2.52 4.30
N PRO A 944 11.00 -3.34 3.22
CA PRO A 944 11.36 -2.92 1.87
C PRO A 944 10.55 -1.73 1.33
N GLU A 945 9.30 -1.53 1.79
CA GLU A 945 8.44 -0.44 1.30
C GLU A 945 8.92 0.97 1.68
N ARG A 946 9.76 1.11 2.71
CA ARG A 946 10.32 2.41 3.16
C ARG A 946 11.75 2.64 2.67
N LYS A 947 12.20 1.82 1.72
CA LYS A 947 13.50 1.95 1.07
C LYS A 947 13.32 2.59 -0.31
N TYR A 948 14.24 3.49 -0.66
CA TYR A 948 14.32 4.12 -1.97
C TYR A 948 15.76 4.06 -2.45
N THR A 949 15.93 3.84 -3.74
CA THR A 949 17.25 3.80 -4.39
C THR A 949 17.20 4.53 -5.71
N VAL A 950 18.25 5.30 -5.99
CA VAL A 950 18.42 6.03 -7.26
C VAL A 950 19.86 5.85 -7.75
N ASN A 951 20.09 5.91 -9.05
CA ASN A 951 21.43 5.66 -9.61
C ASN A 951 22.40 6.82 -9.34
N ASP A 952 21.88 8.04 -9.27
CA ASP A 952 22.65 9.25 -8.98
C ASP A 952 21.78 10.35 -8.34
N PHE A 953 22.41 11.43 -7.89
CA PHE A 953 21.73 12.51 -7.17
C PHE A 953 20.68 13.25 -8.02
N ASN A 954 20.83 13.29 -9.34
CA ASN A 954 19.86 13.96 -10.22
C ASN A 954 18.53 13.19 -10.31
N GLU A 955 18.57 11.88 -10.06
CA GLU A 955 17.39 11.01 -10.02
C GLU A 955 16.58 11.15 -8.71
N LEU A 956 17.09 11.83 -7.67
CA LEU A 956 16.33 12.09 -6.43
C LEU A 956 14.98 12.80 -6.70
N LYS A 957 14.91 13.62 -7.75
CA LYS A 957 13.67 14.28 -8.19
C LYS A 957 12.54 13.28 -8.54
N ILE A 958 12.91 12.07 -8.97
CA ILE A 958 11.97 11.02 -9.41
C ILE A 958 11.23 10.43 -8.20
N ILE A 959 11.95 10.18 -7.09
CA ILE A 959 11.36 9.54 -5.89
C ILE A 959 10.56 10.51 -5.02
N LYS A 960 10.68 11.82 -5.25
CA LYS A 960 10.02 12.90 -4.50
C LYS A 960 8.53 12.62 -4.27
N LYS A 961 7.79 12.34 -5.34
CA LYS A 961 6.33 12.16 -5.29
C LYS A 961 5.93 10.93 -4.48
N ARG A 962 6.58 9.80 -4.74
CA ARG A 962 6.34 8.54 -4.01
C ARG A 962 6.64 8.72 -2.53
N LEU A 963 7.80 9.27 -2.20
CA LEU A 963 8.22 9.51 -0.81
C LEU A 963 7.21 10.38 -0.06
N VAL A 964 6.82 11.52 -0.63
CA VAL A 964 5.82 12.41 0.00
C VAL A 964 4.47 11.70 0.14
N GLY A 965 4.05 10.94 -0.88
CA GLY A 965 2.85 10.11 -0.82
C GLY A 965 2.91 9.05 0.29
N ASP A 966 4.08 8.48 0.56
CA ASP A 966 4.27 7.52 1.64
C ASP A 966 4.33 8.18 3.02
N LEU A 967 4.88 9.39 3.13
CA LEU A 967 4.79 10.23 4.34
C LEU A 967 3.33 10.65 4.63
N CYS A 968 2.50 10.67 3.60
CA CYS A 968 1.06 10.89 3.68
C CYS A 968 0.26 9.68 4.20
N LYS A 969 0.81 8.46 4.12
CA LYS A 969 0.11 7.23 4.52
C LYS A 969 0.22 7.03 6.03
N ARG A 970 -0.94 6.88 6.70
CA ARG A 970 -0.99 6.49 8.12
C ARG A 970 -0.81 4.99 8.26
N ASP A 971 0.44 4.53 8.34
CA ASP A 971 0.78 3.14 8.67
C ASP A 971 0.52 2.88 10.16
N VAL A 972 -0.73 2.60 10.51
CA VAL A 972 -1.06 2.23 11.89
C VAL A 972 -1.88 0.94 11.90
N PRO A 973 -1.28 -0.22 12.16
CA PRO A 973 -2.06 -1.40 12.51
C PRO A 973 -2.84 -1.12 13.81
N THR A 974 -4.16 -1.22 13.75
CA THR A 974 -5.02 -1.26 14.94
C THR A 974 -4.75 -2.57 15.69
N THR A 975 -4.22 -2.50 16.90
CA THR A 975 -3.86 -3.71 17.68
C THR A 975 -4.73 -3.93 18.92
N CYS A 976 -5.68 -3.04 19.20
CA CYS A 976 -6.60 -3.15 20.33
C CYS A 976 -8.03 -2.76 19.94
N PHE A 977 -8.97 -3.68 20.13
CA PHE A 977 -10.41 -3.47 19.87
C PHE A 977 -11.16 -3.36 21.19
N VAL A 978 -11.98 -2.32 21.35
CA VAL A 978 -12.84 -2.11 22.52
C VAL A 978 -14.30 -2.03 22.06
N ASP A 979 -15.09 -2.99 22.51
CA ASP A 979 -16.51 -3.09 22.25
C ASP A 979 -17.27 -2.58 23.47
N ILE A 980 -18.07 -1.55 23.25
CA ILE A 980 -18.85 -0.87 24.27
C ILE A 980 -20.32 -1.18 24.03
N VAL A 981 -20.99 -1.78 25.00
CA VAL A 981 -22.45 -1.90 24.98
C VAL A 981 -23.03 -0.83 25.89
N MET A 982 -23.82 0.04 25.30
CA MET A 982 -24.51 1.15 25.95
C MET A 982 -25.93 0.72 26.27
N GLY A 983 -26.31 0.82 27.55
CA GLY A 983 -27.67 0.59 28.02
C GLY A 983 -28.26 1.88 28.58
N PHE A 984 -29.55 2.10 28.33
CA PHE A 984 -30.32 3.19 28.92
C PHE A 984 -31.39 2.60 29.84
N GLU A 985 -31.36 3.05 31.08
CA GLU A 985 -32.29 2.67 32.11
C GLU A 985 -32.87 3.97 32.70
N ILE A 986 -34.19 4.11 32.56
CA ILE A 986 -34.92 5.31 32.97
C ILE A 986 -36.28 4.83 33.48
N SER A 987 -36.34 4.53 34.76
CA SER A 987 -37.51 3.92 35.39
C SER A 987 -38.74 4.84 35.43
N SER A 988 -38.55 6.15 35.27
CA SER A 988 -39.65 7.11 35.20
C SER A 988 -40.42 7.13 33.88
N GLN A 989 -39.96 6.45 32.83
CA GLN A 989 -40.55 6.51 31.49
C GLN A 989 -41.92 5.82 31.39
N LYS A 990 -42.75 6.34 30.49
CA LYS A 990 -44.06 5.78 30.14
C LYS A 990 -44.10 5.38 28.66
N ARG A 991 -45.13 4.63 28.31
CA ARG A 991 -45.41 4.28 26.91
C ARG A 991 -45.57 5.55 26.07
N ASP A 992 -45.03 5.51 24.86
CA ASP A 992 -44.98 6.59 23.87
C ASP A 992 -44.08 7.79 24.24
N ASP A 993 -43.38 7.74 25.38
CA ASP A 993 -42.33 8.70 25.67
C ASP A 993 -41.16 8.53 24.68
N SER A 994 -40.48 9.64 24.35
CA SER A 994 -39.18 9.55 23.68
C SER A 994 -38.12 9.01 24.63
N LEU A 995 -37.07 8.35 24.11
CA LEU A 995 -35.91 7.90 24.91
C LEU A 995 -35.33 9.02 25.81
N PHE A 996 -35.40 10.27 25.36
CA PHE A 996 -34.87 11.44 26.08
C PHE A 996 -35.91 12.22 26.90
N HIS A 997 -37.10 11.64 27.12
CA HIS A 997 -38.14 12.29 27.92
C HIS A 997 -37.63 12.56 29.34
N GLY A 998 -37.64 13.83 29.76
CA GLY A 998 -37.11 14.25 31.06
C GLY A 998 -35.58 14.24 31.20
N GLN A 999 -34.84 13.92 30.13
CA GLN A 999 -33.38 13.76 30.13
C GLN A 999 -32.74 14.73 29.10
N TYR A 1000 -32.76 16.03 29.41
CA TYR A 1000 -32.35 17.09 28.50
C TYR A 1000 -30.81 17.19 28.35
N GLN A 1001 -30.08 17.05 29.44
CA GLN A 1001 -28.61 16.97 29.45
C GLN A 1001 -28.13 15.71 28.75
N LEU A 1002 -28.79 14.56 28.93
CA LEU A 1002 -28.46 13.34 28.17
C LEU A 1002 -28.60 13.59 26.67
N LYS A 1003 -29.72 14.18 26.24
CA LYS A 1003 -29.95 14.53 24.83
C LYS A 1003 -28.89 15.49 24.29
N ALA A 1004 -28.45 16.45 25.11
CA ALA A 1004 -27.46 17.45 24.72
C ALA A 1004 -26.04 16.88 24.62
N TYR A 1005 -25.63 16.02 25.57
CA TYR A 1005 -24.25 15.55 25.67
C TYR A 1005 -23.98 14.20 25.00
N LEU A 1006 -25.01 13.39 24.72
CA LEU A 1006 -24.81 12.06 24.11
C LEU A 1006 -24.07 12.11 22.76
N PRO A 1007 -24.29 13.08 21.83
CA PRO A 1007 -23.49 13.17 20.61
C PRO A 1007 -21.98 13.31 20.87
N ASP A 1008 -21.59 14.16 21.82
CA ASP A 1008 -20.20 14.36 22.20
C ASP A 1008 -19.62 13.15 22.93
N ILE A 1009 -20.42 12.47 23.76
CA ILE A 1009 -20.04 11.21 24.42
C ILE A 1009 -19.77 10.14 23.37
N LEU A 1010 -20.68 9.94 22.41
CA LEU A 1010 -20.52 8.95 21.33
C LEU A 1010 -19.26 9.24 20.52
N LYS A 1011 -19.04 10.49 20.13
CA LYS A 1011 -17.83 10.92 19.42
C LYS A 1011 -16.55 10.62 20.21
N ALA A 1012 -16.55 10.91 21.51
CA ALA A 1012 -15.40 10.67 22.38
C ALA A 1012 -15.13 9.17 22.63
N LEU A 1013 -16.19 8.34 22.64
CA LEU A 1013 -16.10 6.89 22.82
C LEU A 1013 -15.74 6.14 21.54
N THR A 1014 -16.10 6.65 20.36
CA THR A 1014 -15.71 6.04 19.07
C THR A 1014 -14.35 6.51 18.57
N SER A 1015 -13.82 7.61 19.12
CA SER A 1015 -12.53 8.22 18.72
C SER A 1015 -11.48 8.13 19.83
N LEU A 1016 -11.27 6.93 20.40
CA LEU A 1016 -10.30 6.72 21.48
C LEU A 1016 -8.86 7.04 21.05
N SER A 1017 -8.06 7.53 22.01
CA SER A 1017 -6.67 7.93 21.77
C SER A 1017 -5.70 6.73 21.62
N SER A 1018 -4.47 7.03 21.19
CA SER A 1018 -3.38 6.05 21.08
C SER A 1018 -2.95 5.49 22.43
N LEU A 1019 -2.60 4.20 22.44
CA LEU A 1019 -2.17 3.48 23.64
C LEU A 1019 -0.67 3.68 23.95
N SER A 1020 -0.29 3.41 25.19
CA SER A 1020 1.05 3.70 25.72
C SER A 1020 2.07 2.60 25.47
N CYS A 1021 1.67 1.36 25.15
CA CYS A 1021 2.63 0.26 25.00
C CYS A 1021 3.47 0.30 23.72
N ASN A 1022 3.01 0.91 22.63
CA ASN A 1022 3.87 1.22 21.48
C ASN A 1022 3.42 2.53 20.84
N VAL A 1023 4.37 3.42 20.54
CA VAL A 1023 4.12 4.62 19.74
C VAL A 1023 3.53 4.19 18.40
N GLY A 1024 2.37 4.77 18.06
CA GLY A 1024 1.61 4.40 16.87
C GLY A 1024 0.60 3.27 17.06
N THR A 1025 0.36 2.74 18.28
CA THR A 1025 -0.77 1.80 18.50
C THR A 1025 -2.11 2.55 18.55
N LYS A 1026 -3.05 2.20 17.65
CA LYS A 1026 -4.44 2.70 17.70
C LYS A 1026 -5.36 1.72 18.43
N THR A 1027 -6.26 2.31 19.21
CA THR A 1027 -7.45 1.65 19.75
C THR A 1027 -8.59 1.88 18.77
N GLN A 1028 -9.27 0.81 18.36
CA GLN A 1028 -10.55 0.93 17.66
C GLN A 1028 -11.68 0.57 18.62
N SER A 1029 -12.57 1.54 18.79
CA SER A 1029 -13.77 1.39 19.61
C SER A 1029 -15.00 1.23 18.74
N SER A 1030 -15.89 0.32 19.14
CA SER A 1030 -17.21 0.21 18.52
C SER A 1030 -18.28 0.16 19.60
N VAL A 1031 -19.40 0.83 19.34
CA VAL A 1031 -20.51 1.00 20.27
C VAL A 1031 -21.73 0.26 19.74
N ALA A 1032 -22.35 -0.52 20.59
CA ALA A 1032 -23.67 -1.11 20.40
C ALA A 1032 -24.61 -0.51 21.47
N VAL A 1033 -25.85 -0.19 21.09
CA VAL A 1033 -26.89 0.32 21.97
C VAL A 1033 -28.02 -0.69 22.14
N TYR A 1034 -28.16 -1.23 23.34
CA TYR A 1034 -29.21 -2.21 23.61
C TYR A 1034 -30.48 -1.52 24.14
N LEU A 1035 -31.58 -1.64 23.40
CA LEU A 1035 -32.92 -1.18 23.82
C LEU A 1035 -33.97 -2.25 23.50
N ASN A 1036 -34.53 -2.86 24.55
CA ASN A 1036 -35.57 -3.90 24.44
C ASN A 1036 -36.95 -3.44 24.94
N ASN A 1037 -37.02 -2.19 25.39
CA ASN A 1037 -38.20 -1.58 25.99
C ASN A 1037 -38.90 -0.60 25.02
N THR A 1038 -38.60 -0.72 23.73
CA THR A 1038 -39.04 0.17 22.65
C THR A 1038 -40.13 -0.48 21.80
N VAL A 1039 -40.98 0.34 21.17
CA VAL A 1039 -42.07 -0.14 20.29
C VAL A 1039 -41.52 -0.95 19.11
N THR A 1040 -40.41 -0.48 18.55
CA THR A 1040 -39.57 -1.22 17.61
C THR A 1040 -38.30 -1.65 18.33
N PRO A 1041 -38.07 -2.95 18.56
CA PRO A 1041 -36.86 -3.42 19.21
C PRO A 1041 -35.60 -2.94 18.48
N VAL A 1042 -34.73 -2.20 19.15
CA VAL A 1042 -33.47 -1.72 18.55
C VAL A 1042 -32.37 -2.70 18.94
N SER A 1043 -32.12 -3.66 18.04
CA SER A 1043 -30.95 -4.52 18.11
C SER A 1043 -29.76 -3.83 17.45
N SER A 1044 -28.79 -3.39 18.26
CA SER A 1044 -27.64 -2.66 17.77
C SER A 1044 -26.53 -3.57 17.28
N LYS A 1045 -26.34 -3.58 15.96
CA LYS A 1045 -25.02 -3.89 15.40
C LYS A 1045 -23.99 -2.94 16.02
N PHE A 1046 -22.79 -3.44 16.32
CA PHE A 1046 -21.68 -2.60 16.75
C PHE A 1046 -21.28 -1.65 15.63
N GLN A 1047 -21.16 -0.36 15.95
CA GLN A 1047 -20.86 0.71 15.01
C GLN A 1047 -19.75 1.59 15.55
N PHE A 1048 -18.92 2.12 14.65
CA PHE A 1048 -17.85 3.06 14.99
C PHE A 1048 -18.20 4.49 14.57
N ASP A 1049 -19.27 4.67 13.78
CA ASP A 1049 -19.80 5.97 13.39
C ASP A 1049 -20.74 6.51 14.48
N SER A 1050 -20.30 7.55 15.19
CA SER A 1050 -21.07 8.20 16.26
C SER A 1050 -22.34 8.90 15.77
N GLU A 1051 -22.33 9.46 14.55
CA GLU A 1051 -23.50 10.14 14.00
C GLU A 1051 -24.61 9.15 13.66
N LYS A 1052 -24.23 8.00 13.07
CA LYS A 1052 -25.18 6.94 12.76
C LYS A 1052 -25.85 6.37 14.01
N ILE A 1053 -25.09 6.19 15.09
CA ILE A 1053 -25.64 5.79 16.39
C ILE A 1053 -26.62 6.86 16.89
N TRP A 1054 -26.23 8.14 16.90
CA TRP A 1054 -27.09 9.23 17.34
C TRP A 1054 -28.41 9.32 16.56
N ILE A 1055 -28.35 9.26 15.23
CA ILE A 1055 -29.53 9.28 14.35
C ILE A 1055 -30.47 8.10 14.66
N SER A 1056 -29.91 6.93 14.97
CA SER A 1056 -30.73 5.77 15.33
C SER A 1056 -31.47 5.93 16.67
N LEU A 1057 -31.00 6.80 17.58
CA LEU A 1057 -31.57 6.98 18.92
C LEU A 1057 -32.54 8.16 19.04
N ARG A 1058 -32.35 9.23 18.28
CA ARG A 1058 -33.03 10.53 18.48
C ARG A 1058 -34.57 10.50 18.39
N GLU A 1059 -35.12 9.53 17.66
CA GLU A 1059 -36.56 9.39 17.35
C GLU A 1059 -37.20 8.12 17.94
N ILE A 1060 -36.50 7.43 18.84
CA ILE A 1060 -37.01 6.20 19.48
C ILE A 1060 -38.16 6.50 20.45
N LEU A 1061 -39.22 5.69 20.35
CA LEU A 1061 -40.35 5.66 21.28
C LEU A 1061 -40.31 4.44 22.20
N ILE A 1062 -40.59 4.68 23.47
CA ILE A 1062 -40.59 3.69 24.55
C ILE A 1062 -41.94 2.98 24.60
N ASP A 1063 -41.94 1.65 24.72
CA ASP A 1063 -43.14 0.83 24.93
C ASP A 1063 -43.42 0.63 26.42
N LYS A 1064 -42.37 0.39 27.21
CA LYS A 1064 -42.43 0.15 28.66
C LYS A 1064 -41.20 0.72 29.38
N PRO A 1065 -41.28 1.06 30.68
CA PRO A 1065 -40.10 1.47 31.44
C PRO A 1065 -39.04 0.35 31.46
N SER A 1066 -37.78 0.75 31.34
CA SER A 1066 -36.63 -0.11 31.63
C SER A 1066 -36.35 -0.07 33.14
N ARG A 1067 -35.76 -1.12 33.69
CA ARG A 1067 -35.36 -1.19 35.10
C ARG A 1067 -33.98 -1.84 35.24
N LEU A 1068 -33.15 -1.32 36.12
CA LEU A 1068 -31.81 -1.84 36.39
C LEU A 1068 -31.90 -3.06 37.30
N ASN A 1069 -31.95 -4.24 36.69
CA ASN A 1069 -31.99 -5.54 37.36
C ASN A 1069 -31.01 -6.55 36.75
N VAL A 1070 -30.85 -7.72 37.37
CA VAL A 1070 -29.99 -8.83 36.92
C VAL A 1070 -30.28 -9.23 35.47
N ASN A 1071 -31.56 -9.22 35.06
CA ASN A 1071 -31.96 -9.54 33.69
C ASN A 1071 -31.55 -8.46 32.68
N PHE A 1072 -31.57 -7.18 33.07
CA PHE A 1072 -31.10 -6.07 32.26
C PHE A 1072 -29.60 -6.19 32.00
N LEU A 1073 -28.78 -6.38 33.04
CA LEU A 1073 -27.33 -6.58 32.91
C LEU A 1073 -26.99 -7.82 32.07
N GLU A 1074 -27.70 -8.94 32.26
CA GLU A 1074 -27.55 -10.14 31.44
C GLU A 1074 -27.93 -9.88 29.97
N SER A 1075 -28.92 -9.03 29.73
CA SER A 1075 -29.35 -8.67 28.37
C SER A 1075 -28.32 -7.79 27.65
N LEU A 1076 -27.72 -6.83 28.36
CA LEU A 1076 -26.58 -6.07 27.84
C LEU A 1076 -25.41 -7.01 27.52
N TRP A 1077 -25.08 -7.92 28.43
CA TRP A 1077 -24.03 -8.92 28.21
C TRP A 1077 -24.27 -9.78 26.96
N LYS A 1078 -25.50 -10.24 26.73
CA LYS A 1078 -25.88 -11.01 25.54
C LYS A 1078 -25.76 -10.25 24.22
N THR A 1079 -25.59 -8.92 24.27
CA THR A 1079 -25.30 -8.12 23.07
C THR A 1079 -23.87 -8.36 22.57
N PHE A 1080 -22.94 -8.71 23.45
CA PHE A 1080 -21.63 -9.21 23.02
C PHE A 1080 -21.79 -10.60 22.40
N PRO A 1081 -21.20 -10.86 21.22
CA PRO A 1081 -21.28 -12.19 20.63
C PRO A 1081 -20.47 -13.19 21.45
N SER A 1082 -20.91 -14.44 21.39
CA SER A 1082 -20.38 -15.53 22.22
C SER A 1082 -19.29 -16.36 21.52
N LYS A 1083 -18.68 -15.87 20.44
CA LYS A 1083 -17.88 -16.69 19.49
C LYS A 1083 -16.39 -16.35 19.47
N ALA A 1084 -15.58 -17.27 18.91
CA ALA A 1084 -14.13 -17.27 19.00
C ALA A 1084 -13.44 -16.01 18.41
N ASP A 1085 -14.06 -15.32 17.45
CA ASP A 1085 -13.57 -14.06 16.89
C ASP A 1085 -13.46 -12.92 17.93
N ASP A 1086 -14.19 -13.00 19.04
CA ASP A 1086 -14.26 -11.94 20.06
C ASP A 1086 -13.31 -12.14 21.26
N GLN A 1087 -12.53 -13.24 21.31
CA GLN A 1087 -11.59 -13.47 22.42
C GLN A 1087 -10.52 -12.37 22.54
N ASN A 1088 -10.25 -11.66 21.46
CA ASN A 1088 -9.28 -10.56 21.40
C ASN A 1088 -9.90 -9.17 21.52
N ARG A 1089 -11.24 -9.05 21.62
CA ARG A 1089 -11.94 -7.75 21.77
C ARG A 1089 -12.27 -7.51 23.24
N ARG A 1090 -12.02 -6.29 23.73
CA ARG A 1090 -12.25 -5.89 25.11
C ARG A 1090 -13.69 -5.44 25.28
N LYS A 1091 -14.36 -5.84 26.35
CA LYS A 1091 -15.81 -5.68 26.54
C LYS A 1091 -16.11 -4.70 27.66
N VAL A 1092 -16.85 -3.64 27.35
CA VAL A 1092 -17.22 -2.58 28.30
C VAL A 1092 -18.74 -2.43 28.32
N LEU A 1093 -19.35 -2.52 29.51
CA LEU A 1093 -20.73 -2.08 29.72
C LEU A 1093 -20.73 -0.63 30.20
N LEU A 1094 -21.51 0.21 29.52
CA LEU A 1094 -21.77 1.59 29.91
C LEU A 1094 -23.28 1.78 30.12
N VAL A 1095 -23.69 1.99 31.36
CA VAL A 1095 -25.11 2.07 31.75
C VAL A 1095 -25.44 3.50 32.14
N PHE A 1096 -26.39 4.10 31.43
CA PHE A 1096 -27.01 5.36 31.84
C PHE A 1096 -28.25 5.01 32.67
N SER A 1097 -28.31 5.43 33.93
CA SER A 1097 -29.36 5.01 34.87
C SER A 1097 -29.82 6.15 35.78
N ASP A 1098 -31.10 6.14 36.17
CA ASP A 1098 -31.69 7.05 37.16
C ASP A 1098 -31.73 6.46 38.59
N GLY A 1099 -31.19 5.27 38.81
CA GLY A 1099 -31.03 4.64 40.14
C GLY A 1099 -31.06 3.11 40.10
N LEU A 1100 -30.94 2.46 41.27
CA LEU A 1100 -31.14 1.01 41.38
C LEU A 1100 -32.63 0.67 41.54
N ASP A 1101 -33.10 -0.35 40.80
CA ASP A 1101 -34.47 -0.89 40.88
C ASP A 1101 -34.57 -2.24 41.60
N GLU A 1102 -33.43 -2.84 41.91
CA GLU A 1102 -33.27 -4.15 42.54
C GLU A 1102 -32.26 -4.04 43.69
N ASP A 1103 -32.17 -5.10 44.49
CA ASP A 1103 -31.25 -5.15 45.62
C ASP A 1103 -29.79 -5.07 45.15
N VAL A 1104 -29.00 -4.21 45.82
CA VAL A 1104 -27.61 -3.95 45.44
C VAL A 1104 -26.73 -5.19 45.55
N GLU A 1105 -26.99 -6.10 46.50
CA GLU A 1105 -26.20 -7.32 46.66
C GLU A 1105 -26.42 -8.27 45.47
N GLU A 1106 -27.65 -8.37 44.95
CA GLU A 1106 -27.95 -9.19 43.77
C GLU A 1106 -27.28 -8.65 42.50
N LEU A 1107 -27.30 -7.33 42.33
CA LEU A 1107 -26.63 -6.68 41.19
C LEU A 1107 -25.10 -6.73 41.29
N GLU A 1108 -24.53 -6.62 42.50
CA GLU A 1108 -23.09 -6.77 42.74
C GLU A 1108 -22.63 -8.20 42.42
N GLN A 1109 -23.37 -9.21 42.89
CA GLN A 1109 -23.12 -10.62 42.54
C GLN A 1109 -23.17 -10.83 41.03
N LYS A 1110 -24.15 -10.22 40.35
CA LYS A 1110 -24.25 -10.31 38.89
C LYS A 1110 -23.10 -9.63 38.18
N SER A 1111 -22.70 -8.44 38.63
CA SER A 1111 -21.55 -7.71 38.08
C SER A 1111 -20.26 -8.55 38.18
N GLU A 1112 -20.02 -9.17 39.34
CA GLU A 1112 -18.88 -10.05 39.57
C GLU A 1112 -18.93 -11.34 38.71
N GLU A 1113 -20.12 -11.89 38.48
CA GLU A 1113 -20.33 -13.00 37.55
C GLU A 1113 -19.93 -12.61 36.11
N LEU A 1114 -20.36 -11.44 35.64
CA LEU A 1114 -20.02 -10.92 34.31
C LEU A 1114 -18.52 -10.64 34.17
N ARG A 1115 -17.88 -10.08 35.21
CA ARG A 1115 -16.43 -9.89 35.27
C ARG A 1115 -15.68 -11.20 35.09
N LYS A 1116 -16.09 -12.26 35.80
CA LYS A 1116 -15.52 -13.62 35.67
C LYS A 1116 -15.75 -14.25 34.30
N LYS A 1117 -16.87 -13.91 33.63
CA LYS A 1117 -17.17 -14.32 32.25
C LYS A 1117 -16.36 -13.55 31.19
N GLY A 1118 -15.53 -12.58 31.60
CA GLY A 1118 -14.63 -11.84 30.72
C GLY A 1118 -15.14 -10.46 30.30
N LEU A 1119 -16.01 -9.83 31.09
CA LEU A 1119 -16.29 -8.40 30.96
C LEU A 1119 -15.11 -7.59 31.55
N ASP A 1120 -14.58 -6.62 30.81
CA ASP A 1120 -13.40 -5.85 31.22
C ASP A 1120 -13.76 -4.64 32.11
N ALA A 1121 -14.92 -4.04 31.90
CA ALA A 1121 -15.44 -2.95 32.73
C ALA A 1121 -16.97 -2.87 32.72
N LEU A 1122 -17.53 -2.40 33.84
CA LEU A 1122 -18.89 -1.94 33.98
C LEU A 1122 -18.85 -0.54 34.59
N MET A 1123 -19.38 0.44 33.86
CA MET A 1123 -19.41 1.85 34.28
C MET A 1123 -20.85 2.36 34.24
N THR A 1124 -21.23 3.15 35.23
CA THR A 1124 -22.53 3.80 35.30
C THR A 1124 -22.39 5.32 35.13
N VAL A 1125 -23.40 5.94 34.54
CA VAL A 1125 -23.55 7.40 34.45
C VAL A 1125 -24.93 7.76 35.01
N VAL A 1126 -24.93 8.53 36.09
CA VAL A 1126 -26.14 8.98 36.77
C VAL A 1126 -26.87 10.00 35.90
N LEU A 1127 -28.15 9.75 35.64
CA LEU A 1127 -29.04 10.57 34.83
C LEU A 1127 -29.70 11.71 35.61
N GLU A 1128 -30.37 12.62 34.90
CA GLU A 1128 -31.05 13.76 35.50
C GLU A 1128 -32.19 13.30 36.41
N GLY A 1129 -32.27 13.87 37.62
CA GLY A 1129 -33.34 13.56 38.57
C GLY A 1129 -33.20 12.22 39.29
N ALA A 1130 -32.05 11.55 39.19
CA ALA A 1130 -31.80 10.26 39.83
C ALA A 1130 -31.91 10.31 41.36
N SER A 1131 -32.38 9.21 41.95
CA SER A 1131 -32.48 9.03 43.41
C SER A 1131 -31.74 7.77 43.85
N LYS A 1132 -31.11 7.79 45.04
CA LYS A 1132 -30.26 6.70 45.57
C LYS A 1132 -29.10 6.28 44.64
N PHE A 1133 -28.51 7.23 43.91
CA PHE A 1133 -27.44 6.94 42.95
C PHE A 1133 -26.10 6.55 43.60
N ASP A 1134 -25.90 6.81 44.90
CA ASP A 1134 -24.68 6.43 45.63
C ASP A 1134 -24.47 4.91 45.66
N GLU A 1135 -25.50 4.12 45.41
CA GLU A 1135 -25.43 2.66 45.40
C GLU A 1135 -24.94 2.11 44.04
N LEU A 1136 -24.99 2.90 42.96
CA LEU A 1136 -24.53 2.46 41.63
C LEU A 1136 -23.04 2.14 41.59
N GLN A 1137 -22.23 2.77 42.43
CA GLN A 1137 -20.79 2.52 42.50
C GLN A 1137 -20.44 1.08 42.92
N PHE A 1138 -21.33 0.38 43.64
CA PHE A 1138 -21.07 -0.99 44.11
C PHE A 1138 -21.06 -2.02 42.98
N ILE A 1139 -21.72 -1.73 41.86
CA ILE A 1139 -21.77 -2.64 40.72
C ILE A 1139 -20.68 -2.33 39.68
N GLU A 1140 -19.94 -1.23 39.84
CA GLU A 1140 -18.93 -0.78 38.89
C GLU A 1140 -17.57 -1.47 39.05
N PHE A 1141 -16.86 -1.64 37.94
CA PHE A 1141 -15.45 -2.02 37.97
C PHE A 1141 -14.73 -1.59 36.68
N GLY A 1142 -13.40 -1.47 36.74
CA GLY A 1142 -12.56 -1.24 35.56
C GLY A 1142 -12.20 0.22 35.24
N LYS A 1143 -12.64 1.20 36.06
CA LYS A 1143 -12.31 2.64 35.89
C LYS A 1143 -10.84 3.02 36.17
N GLY A 1144 -10.10 2.20 36.92
CA GLY A 1144 -8.71 2.50 37.35
C GLY A 1144 -8.66 3.20 38.71
N PHE A 1145 -7.69 4.11 38.92
CA PHE A 1145 -7.48 4.78 40.22
C PHE A 1145 -8.62 5.73 40.66
N ASP A 1146 -9.44 6.19 39.71
CA ASP A 1146 -10.59 7.07 40.00
C ASP A 1146 -11.88 6.26 40.26
N TYR A 1147 -11.77 5.02 40.76
CA TYR A 1147 -12.92 4.12 40.95
C TYR A 1147 -14.00 4.67 41.90
N MET A 1148 -13.64 5.59 42.80
CA MET A 1148 -14.58 6.27 43.70
C MET A 1148 -15.31 7.46 43.04
N THR A 1149 -15.02 7.77 41.78
CA THR A 1149 -15.64 8.91 41.08
C THR A 1149 -16.94 8.45 40.40
N GLN A 1150 -18.07 8.85 41.00
CA GLN A 1150 -19.38 8.68 40.37
C GLN A 1150 -19.53 9.63 39.18
N LEU A 1151 -19.83 9.08 38.01
CA LEU A 1151 -20.08 9.89 36.82
C LEU A 1151 -21.54 10.33 36.80
N THR A 1152 -21.77 11.61 36.48
CA THR A 1152 -23.12 12.16 36.31
C THR A 1152 -23.23 12.86 34.96
N ILE A 1153 -24.40 12.80 34.32
CA ILE A 1153 -24.61 13.40 32.99
C ILE A 1153 -24.46 14.94 33.02
N GLY A 1154 -24.66 15.56 34.19
CA GLY A 1154 -24.48 16.99 34.39
C GLY A 1154 -23.02 17.47 34.45
N MET A 1155 -22.03 16.57 34.42
CA MET A 1155 -20.62 16.94 34.38
C MET A 1155 -20.28 17.59 33.04
N SER A 1156 -19.75 18.82 33.06
CA SER A 1156 -19.37 19.56 31.85
C SER A 1156 -18.27 18.88 31.02
N ASN A 1157 -17.54 17.91 31.60
CA ASN A 1157 -16.48 17.15 30.95
C ASN A 1157 -16.81 15.64 30.82
N ILE A 1158 -18.08 15.23 30.93
CA ILE A 1158 -18.52 13.83 30.95
C ILE A 1158 -17.96 12.99 29.78
N ALA A 1159 -18.02 13.53 28.55
CA ALA A 1159 -17.52 12.84 27.36
C ALA A 1159 -16.01 12.53 27.45
N LYS A 1160 -15.22 13.49 27.94
CA LYS A 1160 -13.78 13.35 28.13
C LYS A 1160 -13.45 12.39 29.29
N ALA A 1161 -14.23 12.43 30.37
CA ALA A 1161 -14.08 11.51 31.50
C ALA A 1161 -14.36 10.06 31.09
N LEU A 1162 -15.45 9.82 30.35
CA LEU A 1162 -15.77 8.49 29.81
C LEU A 1162 -14.69 7.99 28.86
N SER A 1163 -14.25 8.82 27.91
CA SER A 1163 -13.15 8.48 26.99
C SER A 1163 -11.86 8.15 27.74
N LYS A 1164 -11.52 8.88 28.81
CA LYS A 1164 -10.39 8.57 29.71
C LYS A 1164 -10.53 7.17 30.33
N TYR A 1165 -11.68 6.84 30.91
CA TYR A 1165 -11.86 5.56 31.58
C TYR A 1165 -11.86 4.37 30.62
N VAL A 1166 -12.49 4.51 29.45
CA VAL A 1166 -12.43 3.47 28.42
C VAL A 1166 -11.01 3.32 27.87
N THR A 1167 -10.28 4.42 27.71
CA THR A 1167 -8.84 4.37 27.36
C THR A 1167 -8.04 3.63 28.42
N ASN A 1168 -8.30 3.84 29.72
CA ASN A 1168 -7.64 3.09 30.79
C ASN A 1168 -7.92 1.59 30.72
N VAL A 1169 -9.14 1.19 30.34
CA VAL A 1169 -9.47 -0.24 30.11
C VAL A 1169 -8.60 -0.79 28.99
N ALA A 1170 -8.49 -0.07 27.87
CA ALA A 1170 -7.65 -0.46 26.75
C ALA A 1170 -6.16 -0.56 27.15
N GLU A 1171 -5.62 0.44 27.85
CA GLU A 1171 -4.23 0.43 28.36
C GLU A 1171 -3.96 -0.78 29.27
N ARG A 1172 -4.89 -1.07 30.19
CA ARG A 1172 -4.73 -2.21 31.11
C ARG A 1172 -4.77 -3.56 30.38
N THR A 1173 -5.69 -3.71 29.45
CA THR A 1173 -6.03 -5.02 28.87
C THR A 1173 -5.28 -5.32 27.57
N CYS A 1174 -4.84 -4.30 26.84
CA CYS A 1174 -4.05 -4.43 25.62
C CYS A 1174 -2.56 -4.15 25.86
N CYS A 1175 -2.21 -3.26 26.78
CA CYS A 1175 -0.82 -2.85 27.03
C CYS A 1175 -0.23 -3.37 28.35
N ALA A 1176 -1.02 -4.04 29.20
CA ALA A 1176 -0.62 -4.39 30.56
C ALA A 1176 -0.12 -3.18 31.39
N VAL A 1177 -0.56 -1.97 31.02
CA VAL A 1177 -0.25 -0.72 31.73
C VAL A 1177 -1.43 -0.38 32.61
N PHE A 1178 -1.22 -0.25 33.92
CA PHE A 1178 -2.33 -0.08 34.85
C PHE A 1178 -3.15 1.19 34.60
N CYS A 1179 -2.53 2.34 34.30
CA CYS A 1179 -3.21 3.62 33.98
C CYS A 1179 -2.31 4.60 33.20
N LYS A 1180 -2.91 5.50 32.40
CA LYS A 1180 -2.24 6.67 31.78
C LYS A 1180 -2.60 7.94 32.56
N CYS A 1181 -1.60 8.66 33.07
CA CYS A 1181 -1.80 9.97 33.69
C CYS A 1181 -2.09 11.02 32.60
N ILE A 1182 -3.36 11.27 32.29
CA ILE A 1182 -3.77 12.42 31.48
C ILE A 1182 -3.69 13.65 32.41
N GLY A 1183 -2.82 14.62 32.09
CA GLY A 1183 -2.54 15.77 32.97
C GLY A 1183 -3.80 16.57 33.36
N GLU A 1184 -3.71 17.29 34.49
CA GLU A 1184 -4.80 18.12 35.01
C GLU A 1184 -5.16 19.29 34.10
N GLU A 1185 -6.41 19.72 34.18
CA GLU A 1185 -6.99 20.74 33.33
C GLU A 1185 -6.37 22.13 33.59
N GLY A 1186 -6.15 22.89 32.51
CA GLY A 1186 -5.97 24.33 32.63
C GLY A 1186 -7.31 24.97 33.00
N GLY A 1187 -7.29 25.94 33.91
CA GLY A 1187 -8.50 26.62 34.37
C GLY A 1187 -9.35 27.18 33.23
N ILE A 1188 -10.67 27.12 33.40
CA ILE A 1188 -11.65 27.68 32.47
C ILE A 1188 -11.41 29.20 32.35
N GLY A 1189 -11.20 29.68 31.12
CA GLY A 1189 -11.17 31.13 30.85
C GLY A 1189 -12.53 31.76 31.19
N PRO A 1190 -12.57 33.03 31.59
CA PRO A 1190 -13.82 33.70 31.97
C PRO A 1190 -14.86 33.60 30.85
N ARG A 1191 -16.13 33.38 31.24
CA ARG A 1191 -17.28 33.34 30.33
C ARG A 1191 -17.29 34.59 29.46
N GLY A 1192 -17.32 34.42 28.13
CA GLY A 1192 -17.52 35.53 27.21
C GLY A 1192 -18.87 36.19 27.48
N ASN A 1193 -18.94 37.52 27.34
CA ASN A 1193 -20.17 38.28 27.56
C ASN A 1193 -21.29 37.80 26.61
N GLU A 1194 -22.53 37.83 27.10
CA GLU A 1194 -23.72 37.55 26.28
C GLU A 1194 -23.73 38.41 25.02
N GLY A 1195 -23.85 37.78 23.86
CA GLY A 1195 -24.01 38.48 22.59
C GLY A 1195 -25.38 39.12 22.52
N ASN A 1196 -25.42 40.43 22.27
CA ASN A 1196 -26.67 41.18 22.09
C ASN A 1196 -27.51 40.58 20.96
N GLU A 1197 -28.80 40.31 21.25
CA GLU A 1197 -29.82 39.95 20.26
C GLU A 1197 -29.83 40.94 19.09
N VAL A 1198 -29.49 40.47 17.90
CA VAL A 1198 -29.79 41.19 16.66
C VAL A 1198 -31.26 40.93 16.34
N ARG A 1199 -32.10 41.93 16.60
CA ARG A 1199 -33.48 41.99 16.09
C ARG A 1199 -33.46 41.86 14.57
N MET A 1200 -33.98 40.74 14.05
CA MET A 1200 -34.41 40.65 12.66
C MET A 1200 -35.59 41.62 12.44
N PHE A 1201 -35.40 42.57 11.52
CA PHE A 1201 -36.52 43.19 10.83
C PHE A 1201 -36.81 42.38 9.55
N LEU A 1202 -38.11 42.20 9.32
CA LEU A 1202 -38.79 41.44 8.26
C LEU A 1202 -38.14 41.47 6.88
#